data_AF-A0A6P7R2M3-F1
#
_entry.id   AF-A0A6P7R2M3-F1
#
_cell.length_a   1.000
_cell.length_b   1.000
_cell.length_c   1.000
_cell.angle_alpha   90.00
_cell.angle_beta   90.00
_cell.angle_gamma   90.00
#
_symmetry.space_group_name_H-M   'P 1'
#
loop_
_entity.id
_entity.type
_entity.pdbx_description
1 polymer ?
#
loop_
_entity_poly.entity_id
_entity_poly.type
_entity_poly.pdbx_seq_one_letter_code
_entity_poly.pdbx_strand_id
1 'polypeptide(L)'
;MLFPNPHRPAKWLAGAHGASRGQEGNFKQNQGTSTLWLLLLGKQGAGKSATGNTILGKAVFESKFSDHMVTNRCQSESVSVRGKRVIVIDTPDLFSSLSCPEVRQQNLQQCLELLADDHCVLLLVTPIGHYTEEDRETIEGIWGKIGPKAYRHMIVVFTREDELDEDSLWNYIESKESLKELIKNIGSRRCCTFNNKADKKQRELQVFKLLDAIELLMMESPGPYFEPLKMESSGVQGCGTGVTYEGETLCGSKKRHPQITGPDCDPEMPELRVLLMGKRGVGKSAAGNSILGKQVFKTQFSEKQRVTKAFASHSRVWQGKKVLIIDSPEISSWKLDESDVKNHTFPGPHAFLLVTPLGSSLKSDDDVFSIIKRIFGEKFAEFTIVLFTRKEDFEAQALDTVIKENDALYNLTQKFGERYTIFNYRASVEEEQSQVGKLLSQIEKMVQCHSNKPCVIREKELLNIILLGRSGAGKSATGNTILGRPAFFSQLRAQPVTSCSQSGKTTLDWQDVVVVDTPSFIQTPGTEKDPSRLKEEIHHCLSLCEEGMKIFVLVLQLGRFTQEDEAVVEQLEASFEGNIMKYMIVLFTRKEDLGDGDLHDYTNNTKNKALKKILKKCNGRVCAFNNKETGEDQETQVKGLLKIANSLKKNYDEHSNSWMGQLKSTLGQITMAFK
;
A
#
# COMPACT_ATOMS: atom_id res chain seq x y z
N MET A 1 -12.87 26.83 26.50
CA MET A 1 -13.88 27.05 27.56
C MET A 1 -14.38 25.69 28.05
N LEU A 2 -14.82 25.60 29.30
CA LEU A 2 -15.17 24.33 29.96
C LEU A 2 -16.51 23.77 29.46
N PHE A 3 -16.56 22.46 29.17
CA PHE A 3 -17.80 21.74 28.91
C PHE A 3 -18.40 21.16 30.20
N PRO A 4 -19.73 21.14 30.37
CA PRO A 4 -20.38 20.44 31.48
C PRO A 4 -20.54 18.92 31.22
N ASN A 5 -20.47 18.16 32.30
CA ASN A 5 -20.41 16.69 32.34
C ASN A 5 -21.82 16.03 32.27
N PRO A 6 -22.08 15.02 31.42
CA PRO A 6 -23.42 14.46 31.17
C PRO A 6 -23.89 13.40 32.19
N HIS A 7 -23.84 13.70 33.50
CA HIS A 7 -24.43 12.85 34.53
C HIS A 7 -25.19 13.63 35.61
N ARG A 8 -26.46 13.95 35.34
CA ARG A 8 -27.54 14.10 36.35
C ARG A 8 -28.93 14.05 35.70
N PRO A 9 -29.92 13.36 36.31
CA PRO A 9 -31.28 13.34 35.80
C PRO A 9 -32.02 14.63 36.16
N ALA A 10 -32.77 15.20 35.20
CA ALA A 10 -33.61 16.36 35.45
C ALA A 10 -34.86 15.96 36.26
N LYS A 11 -35.03 16.59 37.44
CA LYS A 11 -36.25 16.46 38.24
C LYS A 11 -37.41 17.24 37.61
N TRP A 12 -38.61 16.68 37.73
CA TRP A 12 -39.86 17.40 37.53
C TRP A 12 -39.97 18.61 38.47
N LEU A 13 -40.51 19.72 37.95
CA LEU A 13 -41.17 20.74 38.75
C LEU A 13 -42.47 21.17 38.04
N ALA A 14 -43.55 21.16 38.81
CA ALA A 14 -44.87 21.61 38.37
C ALA A 14 -45.09 23.09 38.72
N GLY A 15 -46.05 23.73 38.04
CA GLY A 15 -46.76 24.88 38.60
C GLY A 15 -46.78 26.14 37.73
N ALA A 16 -47.86 26.30 36.97
CA ALA A 16 -48.61 27.56 36.87
C ALA A 16 -50.01 27.29 36.28
N HIS A 17 -51.07 27.50 37.05
CA HIS A 17 -52.45 27.51 36.57
C HIS A 17 -52.89 28.94 36.24
N GLY A 18 -53.76 29.09 35.23
CA GLY A 18 -54.44 30.35 34.92
C GLY A 18 -55.61 30.15 33.95
N ALA A 19 -56.85 30.26 34.48
CA ALA A 19 -58.18 30.35 33.85
C ALA A 19 -58.32 30.05 32.33
N SER A 20 -59.05 29.02 31.88
CA SER A 20 -60.51 28.76 32.03
C SER A 20 -61.45 29.67 31.21
N ARG A 21 -61.88 29.16 30.03
CA ARG A 21 -63.30 28.96 29.70
C ARG A 21 -63.44 28.11 28.43
N GLY A 22 -64.30 27.10 28.45
CA GLY A 22 -64.50 26.20 27.32
C GLY A 22 -65.71 26.56 26.45
N GLN A 23 -65.65 26.15 25.18
CA GLN A 23 -66.80 25.74 24.38
C GLN A 23 -66.37 24.55 23.52
N GLU A 24 -67.19 23.51 23.48
CA GLU A 24 -66.87 22.25 22.79
C GLU A 24 -66.98 22.42 21.27
N GLY A 25 -65.84 22.27 20.58
CA GLY A 25 -65.76 22.20 19.11
C GLY A 25 -65.26 20.83 18.68
N ASN A 26 -66.13 20.05 18.05
CA ASN A 26 -65.92 18.64 17.71
C ASN A 26 -64.80 18.41 16.67
N PHE A 27 -63.54 18.35 17.11
CA PHE A 27 -62.41 17.92 16.27
C PHE A 27 -62.26 16.41 16.29
N LYS A 28 -62.77 15.76 15.24
CA LYS A 28 -62.57 14.33 14.97
C LYS A 28 -61.08 14.00 14.97
N GLN A 29 -60.70 12.96 15.72
CA GLN A 29 -59.38 12.32 15.57
C GLN A 29 -59.26 11.75 14.15
N ASN A 30 -58.54 12.45 13.29
CA ASN A 30 -58.18 11.93 11.98
C ASN A 30 -56.91 11.08 12.11
N GLN A 31 -57.03 9.87 12.67
CA GLN A 31 -55.95 8.87 12.65
C GLN A 31 -55.79 8.29 11.24
N GLY A 32 -55.23 9.10 10.33
CA GLY A 32 -54.71 8.62 9.07
C GLY A 32 -53.43 7.84 9.32
N THR A 33 -53.37 6.57 8.94
CA THR A 33 -52.16 5.75 9.01
C THR A 33 -51.14 6.26 7.99
N SER A 34 -50.21 7.11 8.40
CA SER A 34 -49.15 7.57 7.51
C SER A 34 -48.25 6.40 7.09
N THR A 35 -48.00 6.32 5.79
CA THR A 35 -47.03 5.39 5.20
C THR A 35 -45.70 6.11 5.11
N LEU A 36 -44.63 5.46 5.54
CA LEU A 36 -43.26 5.98 5.56
C LEU A 36 -42.41 5.13 4.61
N TRP A 37 -41.75 5.77 3.66
CA TRP A 37 -40.88 5.11 2.69
C TRP A 37 -39.41 5.34 3.07
N LEU A 38 -38.61 4.28 3.08
CA LEU A 38 -37.20 4.29 3.44
C LEU A 38 -36.34 3.77 2.29
N LEU A 39 -35.66 4.67 1.57
CA LEU A 39 -34.80 4.32 0.46
C LEU A 39 -33.36 4.10 0.95
N LEU A 40 -32.86 2.87 0.86
CA LEU A 40 -31.52 2.51 1.32
C LEU A 40 -30.49 2.83 0.23
N LEU A 41 -29.61 3.80 0.47
CA LEU A 41 -28.52 4.22 -0.42
C LEU A 41 -27.16 3.87 0.18
N GLY A 42 -26.11 3.80 -0.64
CA GLY A 42 -24.77 3.38 -0.22
C GLY A 42 -24.10 2.49 -1.26
N LYS A 43 -22.79 2.31 -1.14
CA LYS A 43 -21.99 1.50 -2.08
C LYS A 43 -22.30 -0.02 -2.02
N GLN A 44 -21.70 -0.80 -2.92
CA GLN A 44 -21.63 -2.27 -2.79
C GLN A 44 -20.98 -2.67 -1.45
N GLY A 45 -21.50 -3.73 -0.81
CA GLY A 45 -20.98 -4.23 0.48
C GLY A 45 -21.28 -3.35 1.70
N ALA A 46 -21.97 -2.22 1.56
CA ALA A 46 -22.30 -1.32 2.69
C ALA A 46 -23.27 -1.91 3.74
N GLY A 47 -23.94 -3.03 3.42
CA GLY A 47 -24.92 -3.68 4.31
C GLY A 47 -26.34 -3.14 4.17
N LYS A 48 -26.73 -2.62 3.00
CA LYS A 48 -28.08 -2.10 2.70
C LYS A 48 -29.16 -3.15 2.97
N SER A 49 -29.11 -4.28 2.28
CA SER A 49 -30.06 -5.40 2.41
C SER A 49 -30.16 -5.93 3.85
N ALA A 50 -29.04 -6.02 4.57
CA ALA A 50 -28.99 -6.39 5.99
C ALA A 50 -29.72 -5.36 6.88
N THR A 51 -29.50 -4.07 6.62
CA THR A 51 -30.17 -2.96 7.32
C THR A 51 -31.66 -2.98 7.02
N GLY A 52 -32.06 -3.27 5.78
CA GLY A 52 -33.47 -3.39 5.39
C GLY A 52 -34.18 -4.54 6.11
N ASN A 53 -33.58 -5.74 6.11
CA ASN A 53 -34.08 -6.88 6.89
C ASN A 53 -34.18 -6.58 8.39
N THR A 54 -33.22 -5.80 8.91
CA THR A 54 -33.20 -5.36 10.32
C THR A 54 -34.38 -4.44 10.64
N ILE A 55 -34.69 -3.47 9.77
CA ILE A 55 -35.85 -2.57 9.88
C ILE A 55 -37.17 -3.33 9.74
N LEU A 56 -37.25 -4.26 8.77
CA LEU A 56 -38.43 -5.09 8.53
C LEU A 56 -38.70 -6.13 9.64
N GLY A 57 -37.67 -6.49 10.42
CA GLY A 57 -37.73 -7.55 11.43
C GLY A 57 -37.83 -8.97 10.85
N LYS A 58 -37.76 -9.12 9.53
CA LYS A 58 -37.83 -10.37 8.74
C LYS A 58 -36.77 -10.33 7.63
N ALA A 59 -36.19 -11.50 7.31
CA ALA A 59 -35.25 -11.63 6.20
C ALA A 59 -36.02 -11.77 4.88
N VAL A 60 -36.03 -10.72 4.07
CA VAL A 60 -36.76 -10.65 2.78
C VAL A 60 -35.81 -10.28 1.63
N PHE A 61 -34.86 -9.38 1.88
CA PHE A 61 -33.79 -9.07 0.93
C PHE A 61 -32.65 -10.09 1.07
N GLU A 62 -32.12 -10.59 -0.05
CA GLU A 62 -30.95 -11.48 -0.04
C GLU A 62 -29.72 -10.69 0.45
N SER A 63 -29.08 -11.16 1.52
CA SER A 63 -28.11 -10.36 2.30
C SER A 63 -26.80 -11.11 2.59
N LYS A 64 -26.26 -11.78 1.58
CA LYS A 64 -24.97 -12.48 1.65
C LYS A 64 -23.78 -11.56 1.40
N PHE A 65 -22.62 -11.90 1.96
CA PHE A 65 -21.36 -11.30 1.53
C PHE A 65 -20.96 -11.89 0.17
N SER A 66 -20.54 -11.03 -0.77
CA SER A 66 -20.18 -11.42 -2.13
C SER A 66 -19.34 -10.33 -2.79
N ASP A 67 -18.30 -10.72 -3.53
CA ASP A 67 -17.48 -9.80 -4.33
C ASP A 67 -18.23 -9.33 -5.60
N HIS A 68 -19.31 -10.03 -5.98
CA HIS A 68 -20.24 -9.65 -7.04
C HIS A 68 -21.47 -8.94 -6.45
N MET A 69 -22.16 -8.11 -7.24
CA MET A 69 -23.43 -7.48 -6.83
C MET A 69 -24.49 -8.53 -6.49
N VAL A 70 -24.99 -8.52 -5.25
CA VAL A 70 -26.14 -9.34 -4.80
C VAL A 70 -27.46 -8.68 -5.22
N THR A 71 -27.70 -7.45 -4.78
CA THR A 71 -28.84 -6.63 -5.24
C THR A 71 -28.50 -6.00 -6.59
N ASN A 72 -29.16 -6.44 -7.66
CA ASN A 72 -28.98 -5.95 -9.04
C ASN A 72 -30.12 -5.05 -9.56
N ARG A 73 -31.22 -4.97 -8.81
CA ARG A 73 -32.44 -4.19 -9.09
C ARG A 73 -33.09 -3.78 -7.78
N CYS A 74 -33.90 -2.73 -7.79
CA CYS A 74 -34.59 -2.27 -6.58
C CYS A 74 -35.61 -3.31 -6.11
N GLN A 75 -35.67 -3.54 -4.79
CA GLN A 75 -36.65 -4.42 -4.15
C GLN A 75 -37.35 -3.64 -3.02
N SER A 76 -38.64 -3.87 -2.82
CA SER A 76 -39.39 -3.22 -1.74
C SER A 76 -40.27 -4.19 -0.96
N GLU A 77 -40.43 -3.91 0.33
CA GLU A 77 -41.23 -4.71 1.25
C GLU A 77 -41.76 -3.82 2.38
N SER A 78 -42.89 -4.20 2.97
CA SER A 78 -43.57 -3.46 4.03
C SER A 78 -43.65 -4.21 5.36
N VAL A 79 -43.73 -3.42 6.44
CA VAL A 79 -43.98 -3.86 7.81
C VAL A 79 -44.83 -2.81 8.55
N SER A 80 -45.63 -3.23 9.53
CA SER A 80 -46.30 -2.31 10.45
C SER A 80 -45.51 -2.20 11.75
N VAL A 81 -44.95 -1.02 12.04
CA VAL A 81 -44.17 -0.74 13.27
C VAL A 81 -44.79 0.45 13.98
N ARG A 82 -45.09 0.29 15.28
CA ARG A 82 -45.77 1.31 16.12
C ARG A 82 -47.06 1.89 15.49
N GLY A 83 -47.79 1.09 14.71
CA GLY A 83 -49.02 1.52 14.03
C GLY A 83 -48.82 2.30 12.72
N LYS A 84 -47.57 2.59 12.33
CA LYS A 84 -47.24 3.17 11.01
C LYS A 84 -46.87 2.06 10.03
N ARG A 85 -47.21 2.25 8.75
CA ARG A 85 -46.76 1.36 7.67
C ARG A 85 -45.39 1.85 7.20
N VAL A 86 -44.35 1.05 7.40
CA VAL A 86 -43.00 1.34 6.93
C VAL A 86 -42.73 0.48 5.69
N ILE A 87 -42.36 1.11 4.58
CA ILE A 87 -41.94 0.45 3.35
C ILE A 87 -40.45 0.69 3.21
N VAL A 88 -39.67 -0.39 3.14
CA VAL A 88 -38.22 -0.34 2.93
C VAL A 88 -37.94 -0.68 1.47
N ILE A 89 -37.10 0.12 0.82
CA ILE A 89 -36.62 -0.11 -0.55
C ILE A 89 -35.11 -0.36 -0.48
N ASP A 90 -34.68 -1.60 -0.77
CA ASP A 90 -33.26 -1.94 -0.97
C ASP A 90 -32.86 -1.64 -2.42
N THR A 91 -31.84 -0.82 -2.61
CA THR A 91 -31.35 -0.46 -3.95
C THR A 91 -30.06 -1.21 -4.30
N PRO A 92 -29.76 -1.40 -5.59
CA PRO A 92 -28.39 -1.67 -6.04
C PRO A 92 -27.49 -0.45 -5.75
N ASP A 93 -26.18 -0.57 -6.01
CA ASP A 93 -25.30 0.59 -6.03
C ASP A 93 -25.62 1.46 -7.27
N LEU A 94 -26.19 2.65 -7.03
CA LEU A 94 -26.67 3.55 -8.09
C LEU A 94 -25.56 4.43 -8.70
N PHE A 95 -24.38 4.48 -8.06
CA PHE A 95 -23.37 5.51 -8.34
C PHE A 95 -22.01 4.93 -8.73
N SER A 96 -21.67 3.70 -8.29
CA SER A 96 -20.43 2.99 -8.64
C SER A 96 -20.04 3.12 -10.11
N SER A 97 -18.77 3.39 -10.36
CA SER A 97 -18.16 3.37 -11.69
C SER A 97 -18.05 1.97 -12.31
N LEU A 98 -18.22 0.90 -11.53
CA LEU A 98 -18.07 -0.50 -11.94
C LEU A 98 -19.29 -1.06 -12.71
N SER A 99 -20.41 -0.34 -12.75
CA SER A 99 -21.65 -0.81 -13.40
C SER A 99 -21.94 -0.08 -14.71
N CYS A 100 -22.54 -0.81 -15.65
CA CYS A 100 -22.94 -0.34 -16.97
C CYS A 100 -23.79 0.97 -16.88
N PRO A 101 -23.46 2.05 -17.62
CA PRO A 101 -24.16 3.34 -17.53
C PRO A 101 -25.68 3.24 -17.70
N GLU A 102 -26.14 2.42 -18.65
CA GLU A 102 -27.55 2.21 -18.99
C GLU A 102 -28.30 1.55 -17.83
N VAL A 103 -27.71 0.54 -17.20
CA VAL A 103 -28.27 -0.17 -16.03
C VAL A 103 -28.31 0.76 -14.81
N ARG A 104 -27.28 1.59 -14.61
CA ARG A 104 -27.29 2.62 -13.56
C ARG A 104 -28.37 3.67 -13.80
N GLN A 105 -28.57 4.11 -15.04
CA GLN A 105 -29.61 5.08 -15.39
C GLN A 105 -31.02 4.48 -15.21
N GLN A 106 -31.24 3.21 -15.59
CA GLN A 106 -32.49 2.50 -15.35
C GLN A 106 -32.80 2.33 -13.85
N ASN A 107 -31.84 1.86 -13.05
CA ASN A 107 -32.01 1.70 -11.61
C ASN A 107 -32.23 3.05 -10.90
N LEU A 108 -31.53 4.11 -11.33
CA LEU A 108 -31.75 5.46 -10.82
C LEU A 108 -33.13 6.00 -11.20
N GLN A 109 -33.57 5.82 -12.45
CA GLN A 109 -34.89 6.23 -12.92
C GLN A 109 -36.00 5.52 -12.11
N GLN A 110 -35.86 4.22 -11.89
CA GLN A 110 -36.76 3.44 -11.04
C GLN A 110 -36.77 3.94 -9.58
N CYS A 111 -35.61 4.35 -9.04
CA CYS A 111 -35.55 4.98 -7.71
C CYS A 111 -36.25 6.34 -7.68
N LEU A 112 -36.08 7.17 -8.72
CA LEU A 112 -36.72 8.49 -8.82
C LEU A 112 -38.25 8.39 -8.94
N GLU A 113 -38.76 7.37 -9.64
CA GLU A 113 -40.20 7.09 -9.72
C GLU A 113 -40.79 6.65 -8.36
N LEU A 114 -39.99 5.98 -7.53
CA LEU A 114 -40.35 5.61 -6.14
C LEU A 114 -40.22 6.76 -5.13
N LEU A 115 -39.64 7.91 -5.52
CA LEU A 115 -39.48 9.10 -4.68
C LEU A 115 -40.64 10.10 -4.81
N ALA A 116 -41.71 9.77 -5.53
CA ALA A 116 -42.84 10.66 -5.81
C ALA A 116 -43.85 10.83 -4.65
N ASP A 117 -43.67 10.13 -3.53
CA ASP A 117 -44.58 10.13 -2.37
C ASP A 117 -44.10 11.06 -1.23
N ASP A 118 -45.03 11.76 -0.58
CA ASP A 118 -44.80 12.81 0.44
C ASP A 118 -44.18 12.36 1.79
N HIS A 119 -43.57 11.18 1.85
CA HIS A 119 -43.05 10.59 3.10
C HIS A 119 -41.80 9.72 2.87
N CYS A 120 -40.88 10.11 1.97
CA CYS A 120 -39.69 9.30 1.65
C CYS A 120 -38.38 9.82 2.27
N VAL A 121 -37.74 8.99 3.09
CA VAL A 121 -36.46 9.27 3.76
C VAL A 121 -35.33 8.50 3.10
N LEU A 122 -34.22 9.18 2.85
CA LEU A 122 -32.98 8.60 2.32
C LEU A 122 -32.13 8.09 3.48
N LEU A 123 -31.88 6.77 3.53
CA LEU A 123 -30.97 6.17 4.49
C LEU A 123 -29.64 5.88 3.81
N LEU A 124 -28.63 6.74 4.01
CA LEU A 124 -27.28 6.49 3.51
C LEU A 124 -26.59 5.49 4.45
N VAL A 125 -26.55 4.23 4.04
CA VAL A 125 -25.92 3.13 4.77
C VAL A 125 -24.42 3.14 4.47
N THR A 126 -23.59 3.29 5.50
CA THR A 126 -22.12 3.21 5.37
C THR A 126 -21.50 2.43 6.54
N PRO A 127 -20.63 1.44 6.29
CA PRO A 127 -20.02 0.65 7.35
C PRO A 127 -18.90 1.39 8.08
N ILE A 128 -18.92 1.32 9.41
CA ILE A 128 -17.86 1.85 10.29
C ILE A 128 -16.53 1.18 9.93
N GLY A 129 -15.45 1.97 9.91
CA GLY A 129 -14.11 1.54 9.47
C GLY A 129 -13.93 1.38 7.96
N HIS A 130 -15.01 1.39 7.16
CA HIS A 130 -15.00 0.95 5.75
C HIS A 130 -15.31 2.02 4.72
N TYR A 131 -15.29 3.29 5.12
CA TYR A 131 -15.42 4.41 4.18
C TYR A 131 -14.24 4.44 3.18
N THR A 132 -14.55 4.20 1.90
CA THR A 132 -13.65 4.21 0.73
C THR A 132 -14.00 5.36 -0.23
N GLU A 133 -13.25 5.48 -1.32
CA GLU A 133 -13.53 6.46 -2.38
C GLU A 133 -14.92 6.28 -3.01
N GLU A 134 -15.41 5.04 -3.13
CA GLU A 134 -16.76 4.74 -3.60
C GLU A 134 -17.87 5.29 -2.69
N ASP A 135 -17.62 5.43 -1.38
CA ASP A 135 -18.56 6.13 -0.48
C ASP A 135 -18.58 7.64 -0.77
N ARG A 136 -17.43 8.24 -1.16
CA ARG A 136 -17.36 9.65 -1.62
C ARG A 136 -18.11 9.83 -2.93
N GLU A 137 -17.85 8.97 -3.92
CA GLU A 137 -18.57 8.95 -5.21
C GLU A 137 -20.08 8.77 -5.03
N THR A 138 -20.51 7.97 -4.04
CA THR A 138 -21.92 7.81 -3.68
C THR A 138 -22.54 9.11 -3.16
N ILE A 139 -21.86 9.80 -2.24
CA ILE A 139 -22.33 11.08 -1.67
C ILE A 139 -22.40 12.16 -2.76
N GLU A 140 -21.39 12.25 -3.62
CA GLU A 140 -21.34 13.21 -4.73
C GLU A 140 -22.34 12.86 -5.85
N GLY A 141 -22.60 11.57 -6.07
CA GLY A 141 -23.65 11.10 -6.97
C GLY A 141 -25.05 11.49 -6.50
N ILE A 142 -25.33 11.39 -5.20
CA ILE A 142 -26.57 11.89 -4.59
C ILE A 142 -26.67 13.41 -4.78
N TRP A 143 -25.59 14.16 -4.48
CA TRP A 143 -25.55 15.61 -4.67
C TRP A 143 -25.85 16.01 -6.13
N GLY A 144 -25.16 15.40 -7.09
CA GLY A 144 -25.21 15.78 -8.49
C GLY A 144 -26.45 15.28 -9.26
N LYS A 145 -27.05 14.16 -8.86
CA LYS A 145 -28.19 13.55 -9.59
C LYS A 145 -29.54 13.67 -8.90
N ILE A 146 -29.59 13.66 -7.57
CA ILE A 146 -30.83 13.83 -6.78
C ILE A 146 -30.98 15.30 -6.34
N GLY A 147 -29.87 16.03 -6.22
CA GLY A 147 -29.84 17.48 -5.99
C GLY A 147 -29.68 17.86 -4.51
N PRO A 148 -29.25 19.10 -4.22
CA PRO A 148 -28.87 19.51 -2.86
C PRO A 148 -30.04 19.56 -1.86
N LYS A 149 -31.30 19.52 -2.32
CA LYS A 149 -32.47 19.40 -1.44
C LYS A 149 -32.57 18.02 -0.77
N ALA A 150 -31.98 16.97 -1.35
CA ALA A 150 -32.03 15.59 -0.84
C ALA A 150 -31.51 15.44 0.61
N TYR A 151 -30.49 16.23 0.98
CA TYR A 151 -29.89 16.25 2.31
C TYR A 151 -30.87 16.65 3.43
N ARG A 152 -31.97 17.35 3.09
CA ARG A 152 -33.02 17.69 4.06
C ARG A 152 -33.80 16.48 4.56
N HIS A 153 -33.78 15.37 3.82
CA HIS A 153 -34.49 14.13 4.15
C HIS A 153 -33.55 12.93 4.27
N MET A 154 -32.27 13.17 4.56
CA MET A 154 -31.25 12.13 4.69
C MET A 154 -30.91 11.84 6.16
N ILE A 155 -30.78 10.54 6.49
CA ILE A 155 -30.14 10.03 7.71
C ILE A 155 -28.98 9.13 7.29
N VAL A 156 -27.85 9.25 7.97
CA VAL A 156 -26.71 8.35 7.78
C VAL A 156 -26.81 7.20 8.77
N VAL A 157 -26.84 5.97 8.25
CA VAL A 157 -26.90 4.73 9.03
C VAL A 157 -25.52 4.09 9.02
N PHE A 158 -24.82 4.23 10.15
CA PHE A 158 -23.52 3.62 10.39
C PHE A 158 -23.71 2.17 10.81
N THR A 159 -23.46 1.23 9.89
CA THR A 159 -23.53 -0.20 10.18
C THR A 159 -22.25 -0.69 10.86
N ARG A 160 -22.34 -1.80 11.59
CA ARG A 160 -21.27 -2.37 12.45
C ARG A 160 -21.03 -1.54 13.72
N GLU A 161 -22.11 -1.14 14.40
CA GLU A 161 -22.01 -0.49 15.72
C GLU A 161 -21.16 -1.28 16.72
N ASP A 162 -21.15 -2.62 16.59
CA ASP A 162 -20.39 -3.56 17.40
C ASP A 162 -18.91 -3.72 17.01
N GLU A 163 -18.40 -2.87 16.10
CA GLU A 163 -16.96 -2.67 15.84
C GLU A 163 -16.42 -1.35 16.43
N LEU A 164 -17.23 -0.61 17.21
CA LEU A 164 -16.79 0.54 18.00
C LEU A 164 -16.43 0.10 19.44
N ASP A 165 -15.15 0.21 19.79
CA ASP A 165 -14.65 0.10 21.17
C ASP A 165 -14.98 1.39 21.98
N GLU A 166 -14.21 1.73 23.02
CA GLU A 166 -14.37 2.96 23.83
C GLU A 166 -14.32 4.29 23.04
N ASP A 167 -13.94 4.25 21.76
CA ASP A 167 -13.95 5.39 20.84
C ASP A 167 -15.38 5.73 20.37
N SER A 168 -15.83 6.96 20.62
CA SER A 168 -17.15 7.40 20.18
C SER A 168 -17.26 7.46 18.64
N LEU A 169 -18.46 7.21 18.10
CA LEU A 169 -18.79 7.40 16.67
C LEU A 169 -18.30 8.76 16.11
N TRP A 170 -18.31 9.79 16.95
CA TRP A 170 -17.84 11.13 16.59
C TRP A 170 -16.34 11.18 16.24
N ASN A 171 -15.51 10.38 16.91
CA ASN A 171 -14.09 10.24 16.57
C ASN A 171 -13.90 9.67 15.15
N TYR A 172 -14.75 8.72 14.74
CA TYR A 172 -14.76 8.16 13.39
C TYR A 172 -15.22 9.20 12.36
N ILE A 173 -16.32 9.91 12.62
CA ILE A 173 -16.84 10.96 11.72
C ILE A 173 -15.81 12.09 11.54
N GLU A 174 -15.19 12.59 12.61
CA GLU A 174 -14.15 13.64 12.55
C GLU A 174 -12.83 13.18 11.92
N SER A 175 -12.62 11.86 11.78
CA SER A 175 -11.44 11.32 11.10
C SER A 175 -11.49 11.50 9.57
N LYS A 176 -12.69 11.52 8.98
CA LYS A 176 -12.94 11.63 7.53
C LYS A 176 -13.48 13.01 7.17
N GLU A 177 -12.79 13.78 6.33
CA GLU A 177 -13.26 15.14 6.01
C GLU A 177 -14.60 15.14 5.24
N SER A 178 -14.82 14.19 4.33
CA SER A 178 -16.07 14.04 3.58
C SER A 178 -17.27 13.63 4.44
N LEU A 179 -17.10 12.72 5.42
CA LEU A 179 -18.18 12.43 6.38
C LEU A 179 -18.41 13.60 7.32
N LYS A 180 -17.35 14.23 7.82
CA LYS A 180 -17.46 15.43 8.67
C LYS A 180 -18.22 16.56 7.96
N GLU A 181 -17.95 16.78 6.67
CA GLU A 181 -18.68 17.74 5.83
C GLU A 181 -20.13 17.30 5.59
N LEU A 182 -20.37 16.03 5.23
CA LEU A 182 -21.72 15.47 5.11
C LEU A 182 -22.54 15.66 6.39
N ILE A 183 -22.00 15.27 7.55
CA ILE A 183 -22.69 15.35 8.85
C ILE A 183 -22.86 16.80 9.31
N LYS A 184 -21.94 17.71 8.94
CA LYS A 184 -22.14 19.15 9.11
C LYS A 184 -23.28 19.69 8.24
N ASN A 185 -23.45 19.15 7.03
CA ASN A 185 -24.47 19.60 6.07
C ASN A 185 -25.88 19.04 6.35
N ILE A 186 -26.00 17.81 6.88
CA ILE A 186 -27.30 17.23 7.29
C ILE A 186 -27.65 17.52 8.76
N GLY A 187 -26.65 17.74 9.62
CA GLY A 187 -26.81 17.93 11.07
C GLY A 187 -26.54 16.66 11.88
N SER A 188 -25.86 16.82 13.02
CA SER A 188 -25.39 15.72 13.87
C SER A 188 -26.48 14.81 14.45
N ARG A 189 -27.73 15.27 14.51
CA ARG A 189 -28.87 14.44 14.96
C ARG A 189 -29.36 13.43 13.91
N ARG A 190 -28.86 13.50 12.67
CA ARG A 190 -29.25 12.64 11.54
C ARG A 190 -28.26 11.50 11.30
N CYS A 191 -27.65 11.00 12.38
CA CYS A 191 -26.79 9.82 12.41
C CYS A 191 -27.42 8.74 13.29
N CYS A 192 -27.46 7.50 12.80
CA CYS A 192 -27.89 6.33 13.57
C CYS A 192 -26.83 5.23 13.46
N THR A 193 -26.62 4.49 14.54
CA THR A 193 -25.77 3.29 14.56
C THR A 193 -26.65 2.04 14.48
N PHE A 194 -26.22 1.05 13.70
CA PHE A 194 -26.93 -0.21 13.47
C PHE A 194 -25.99 -1.40 13.66
N ASN A 195 -26.39 -2.30 14.57
CA ASN A 195 -25.91 -3.67 14.59
C ASN A 195 -26.93 -4.59 13.90
N ASN A 196 -26.66 -4.96 12.65
CA ASN A 196 -27.54 -5.85 11.87
C ASN A 196 -27.51 -7.33 12.34
N LYS A 197 -26.67 -7.67 13.34
CA LYS A 197 -26.59 -8.98 14.01
C LYS A 197 -27.16 -8.95 15.44
N ALA A 198 -27.73 -7.83 15.87
CA ALA A 198 -28.32 -7.63 17.18
C ALA A 198 -29.42 -8.66 17.50
N ASP A 199 -29.56 -9.01 18.78
CA ASP A 199 -30.68 -9.84 19.25
C ASP A 199 -32.03 -9.14 19.00
N LYS A 200 -33.15 -9.88 19.16
CA LYS A 200 -34.50 -9.34 18.90
C LYS A 200 -34.78 -8.03 19.66
N LYS A 201 -34.36 -7.91 20.92
CA LYS A 201 -34.63 -6.76 21.80
C LYS A 201 -33.74 -5.57 21.45
N GLN A 202 -32.46 -5.81 21.19
CA GLN A 202 -31.53 -4.78 20.71
C GLN A 202 -31.92 -4.27 19.31
N ARG A 203 -32.35 -5.17 18.42
CA ARG A 203 -32.90 -4.84 17.10
C ARG A 203 -34.15 -3.96 17.18
N GLU A 204 -35.10 -4.31 18.05
CA GLU A 204 -36.29 -3.47 18.29
C GLU A 204 -35.88 -2.08 18.79
N LEU A 205 -34.88 -1.98 19.69
CA LEU A 205 -34.38 -0.71 20.22
C LEU A 205 -33.70 0.17 19.16
N GLN A 206 -32.86 -0.38 18.27
CA GLN A 206 -32.20 0.43 17.23
C GLN A 206 -33.18 0.88 16.13
N VAL A 207 -34.15 0.04 15.75
CA VAL A 207 -35.21 0.41 14.81
C VAL A 207 -36.11 1.50 15.42
N PHE A 208 -36.39 1.43 16.72
CA PHE A 208 -37.08 2.50 17.44
C PHE A 208 -36.30 3.81 17.43
N LYS A 209 -34.99 3.81 17.73
CA LYS A 209 -34.14 5.02 17.63
C LYS A 209 -34.17 5.62 16.22
N LEU A 210 -34.13 4.79 15.18
CA LEU A 210 -34.21 5.26 13.79
C LEU A 210 -35.56 5.93 13.50
N LEU A 211 -36.67 5.33 13.92
CA LEU A 211 -38.01 5.90 13.74
C LEU A 211 -38.18 7.21 14.53
N ASP A 212 -37.65 7.29 15.76
CA ASP A 212 -37.63 8.52 16.55
C ASP A 212 -36.83 9.63 15.83
N ALA A 213 -35.68 9.30 15.23
CA ALA A 213 -34.88 10.24 14.43
C ALA A 213 -35.60 10.68 13.14
N ILE A 214 -36.36 9.78 12.49
CA ILE A 214 -37.19 10.09 11.33
C ILE A 214 -38.36 11.00 11.70
N GLU A 215 -39.02 10.79 12.84
CA GLU A 215 -40.09 11.67 13.30
C GLU A 215 -39.58 13.10 13.56
N LEU A 216 -38.39 13.25 14.14
CA LEU A 216 -37.72 14.54 14.30
C LEU A 216 -37.36 15.18 12.94
N LEU A 217 -36.81 14.40 12.01
CA LEU A 217 -36.49 14.83 10.64
C LEU A 217 -37.72 15.42 9.92
N MET A 218 -38.86 14.74 10.02
CA MET A 218 -40.11 15.15 9.39
C MET A 218 -40.73 16.39 10.04
N MET A 219 -40.50 16.64 11.34
CA MET A 219 -40.86 17.90 12.00
C MET A 219 -39.94 19.07 11.61
N GLU A 220 -38.65 18.80 11.39
CA GLU A 220 -37.65 19.81 11.00
C GLU A 220 -37.75 20.23 9.51
N SER A 221 -38.42 19.45 8.65
CA SER A 221 -38.47 19.69 7.20
C SER A 221 -39.83 19.32 6.58
N PRO A 222 -40.91 20.08 6.86
CA PRO A 222 -42.22 19.84 6.27
C PRO A 222 -42.31 20.34 4.81
N GLY A 223 -42.50 19.44 3.85
CA GLY A 223 -42.80 19.77 2.44
C GLY A 223 -42.61 18.58 1.47
N PRO A 224 -43.10 18.68 0.22
CA PRO A 224 -42.94 17.63 -0.80
C PRO A 224 -41.50 17.52 -1.35
N TYR A 225 -41.17 16.37 -1.94
CA TYR A 225 -39.80 15.83 -1.92
C TYR A 225 -38.95 16.10 -3.17
N PHE A 226 -39.54 16.47 -4.31
CA PHE A 226 -38.81 16.51 -5.58
C PHE A 226 -39.22 17.66 -6.51
N GLU A 227 -38.23 18.43 -6.97
CA GLU A 227 -38.31 19.30 -8.15
C GLU A 227 -37.14 18.91 -9.08
N PRO A 228 -37.39 18.37 -10.28
CA PRO A 228 -36.32 18.04 -11.22
C PRO A 228 -35.56 19.31 -11.65
N LEU A 229 -34.24 19.29 -11.55
CA LEU A 229 -33.39 20.38 -12.05
C LEU A 229 -33.49 20.45 -13.58
N LYS A 230 -34.08 21.53 -14.10
CA LYS A 230 -33.90 21.93 -15.51
C LYS A 230 -32.49 22.47 -15.68
N MET A 231 -31.73 21.92 -16.62
CA MET A 231 -30.47 22.54 -17.04
C MET A 231 -30.78 23.80 -17.86
N GLU A 232 -30.27 24.94 -17.40
CA GLU A 232 -30.02 26.11 -18.25
C GLU A 232 -28.54 26.49 -18.17
N SER A 233 -28.05 27.09 -19.25
CA SER A 233 -26.64 27.19 -19.57
C SER A 233 -26.06 28.60 -19.34
N SER A 234 -24.72 28.63 -19.21
CA SER A 234 -23.84 29.81 -19.34
C SER A 234 -23.78 30.83 -18.18
N GLY A 235 -22.58 31.38 -17.95
CA GLY A 235 -22.31 32.45 -16.99
C GLY A 235 -20.88 32.44 -16.45
N VAL A 236 -19.99 33.30 -16.97
CA VAL A 236 -18.58 33.44 -16.55
C VAL A 236 -18.38 34.73 -15.74
N GLN A 237 -17.86 34.63 -14.51
CA GLN A 237 -17.07 35.64 -13.74
C GLN A 237 -16.82 35.13 -12.31
N GLY A 238 -15.78 35.51 -11.55
CA GLY A 238 -14.63 36.36 -11.85
C GLY A 238 -14.12 37.15 -10.61
N CYS A 239 -12.87 36.90 -10.19
CA CYS A 239 -12.03 37.68 -9.23
C CYS A 239 -12.43 37.83 -7.74
N GLY A 240 -11.41 37.95 -6.86
CA GLY A 240 -11.56 38.62 -5.54
C GLY A 240 -10.81 38.02 -4.34
N THR A 241 -9.51 38.33 -4.21
CA THR A 241 -8.75 38.73 -2.99
C THR A 241 -9.52 38.92 -1.67
N GLY A 242 -8.99 38.66 -0.46
CA GLY A 242 -7.65 38.28 0.01
C GLY A 242 -7.45 38.62 1.52
N VAL A 243 -6.19 38.67 1.99
CA VAL A 243 -5.69 39.17 3.31
C VAL A 243 -5.55 38.17 4.48
N THR A 244 -4.34 38.20 5.05
CA THR A 244 -3.73 37.46 6.17
C THR A 244 -3.78 38.22 7.51
N TYR A 245 -3.57 37.54 8.64
CA TYR A 245 -2.78 38.08 9.78
C TYR A 245 -2.06 36.96 10.58
N GLU A 246 -0.93 37.32 11.18
CA GLU A 246 0.07 36.52 11.92
C GLU A 246 -0.35 36.29 13.40
N GLY A 247 0.31 35.51 14.28
CA GLY A 247 1.50 34.64 14.19
C GLY A 247 1.94 34.10 15.58
N GLU A 248 2.84 33.09 15.59
CA GLU A 248 3.77 32.64 16.68
C GLU A 248 3.22 32.30 18.12
N THR A 249 3.91 31.59 19.06
CA THR A 249 5.30 31.10 19.18
C THR A 249 5.43 29.81 20.09
N LEU A 250 6.43 28.96 19.76
CA LEU A 250 7.17 27.90 20.52
C LEU A 250 6.82 27.41 21.97
N CYS A 251 6.77 26.07 22.17
CA CYS A 251 7.42 25.25 23.26
C CYS A 251 7.12 23.72 23.08
N GLY A 252 7.88 22.69 23.53
CA GLY A 252 9.29 22.59 23.98
C GLY A 252 9.69 21.31 24.79
N SER A 253 9.96 20.16 24.12
CA SER A 253 10.76 18.98 24.57
C SER A 253 10.40 18.12 25.83
N LYS A 254 10.36 16.78 25.66
CA LYS A 254 11.32 15.81 26.29
C LYS A 254 11.05 14.32 25.95
N LYS A 255 12.12 13.57 25.65
CA LYS A 255 12.16 12.09 25.57
C LYS A 255 12.30 11.46 26.97
N ARG A 256 11.79 10.24 27.17
CA ARG A 256 12.28 9.28 28.19
C ARG A 256 12.22 7.84 27.66
N HIS A 257 13.31 7.10 27.79
CA HIS A 257 13.31 5.64 27.86
C HIS A 257 13.07 5.20 29.31
N PRO A 258 12.77 3.91 29.53
CA PRO A 258 13.66 3.13 30.39
C PRO A 258 13.98 1.73 29.84
N GLN A 259 15.23 1.32 30.00
CA GLN A 259 15.63 -0.09 30.03
C GLN A 259 15.42 -0.64 31.46
N ILE A 260 15.08 -1.92 31.60
CA ILE A 260 15.34 -2.71 32.81
C ILE A 260 15.85 -4.08 32.35
N THR A 261 16.91 -4.57 32.98
CA THR A 261 17.61 -5.82 32.65
C THR A 261 17.58 -6.81 33.81
N GLY A 262 17.46 -8.10 33.46
CA GLY A 262 17.92 -9.25 34.26
C GLY A 262 16.88 -9.96 35.14
N PRO A 263 17.15 -11.21 35.58
CA PRO A 263 18.10 -12.17 35.00
C PRO A 263 17.54 -13.62 34.89
N ASP A 264 18.46 -14.53 34.57
CA ASP A 264 18.43 -16.00 34.65
C ASP A 264 17.76 -16.82 33.53
N CYS A 265 18.54 -17.81 33.07
CA CYS A 265 18.29 -18.66 31.92
C CYS A 265 17.75 -20.02 32.35
N ASP A 266 16.63 -20.42 31.75
CA ASP A 266 16.19 -21.82 31.65
C ASP A 266 16.53 -22.30 30.21
N PRO A 267 16.69 -23.62 29.94
CA PRO A 267 17.32 -24.12 28.71
C PRO A 267 16.55 -23.67 27.46
N GLU A 268 17.27 -23.22 26.42
CA GLU A 268 16.73 -22.45 25.28
C GLU A 268 15.39 -22.96 24.75
N MET A 269 14.30 -22.36 25.24
CA MET A 269 12.95 -22.65 24.77
C MET A 269 12.87 -22.24 23.29
N PRO A 270 12.62 -23.18 22.36
CA PRO A 270 12.73 -22.91 20.93
C PRO A 270 11.77 -21.78 20.52
N GLU A 271 12.32 -20.76 19.85
CA GLU A 271 11.59 -19.54 19.50
C GLU A 271 11.10 -19.56 18.06
N LEU A 272 9.78 -19.49 17.88
CA LEU A 272 9.12 -19.22 16.60
C LEU A 272 8.91 -17.70 16.47
N ARG A 273 9.34 -17.13 15.34
CA ARG A 273 9.23 -15.69 15.05
C ARG A 273 8.25 -15.49 13.90
N VAL A 274 7.20 -14.73 14.13
CA VAL A 274 6.10 -14.53 13.18
C VAL A 274 5.98 -13.05 12.85
N LEU A 275 6.26 -12.69 11.60
CA LEU A 275 6.16 -11.32 11.11
C LEU A 275 4.77 -11.07 10.52
N LEU A 276 4.01 -10.15 11.12
CA LEU A 276 2.72 -9.70 10.58
C LEU A 276 2.98 -8.65 9.51
N MET A 277 2.44 -8.85 8.31
CA MET A 277 2.68 -7.97 7.16
C MET A 277 1.39 -7.72 6.37
N GLY A 278 1.24 -6.54 5.78
CA GLY A 278 0.05 -6.14 5.02
C GLY A 278 -0.13 -4.62 4.95
N LYS A 279 -1.12 -4.17 4.15
CA LYS A 279 -1.48 -2.74 3.97
C LYS A 279 -1.90 -2.08 5.30
N ARG A 280 -2.03 -0.75 5.33
CA ARG A 280 -2.68 -0.05 6.46
C ARG A 280 -4.13 -0.54 6.66
N GLY A 281 -4.62 -0.53 7.89
CA GLY A 281 -6.04 -0.81 8.20
C GLY A 281 -6.48 -2.29 8.19
N VAL A 282 -5.69 -3.20 7.62
CA VAL A 282 -6.05 -4.64 7.48
C VAL A 282 -6.18 -5.45 8.78
N GLY A 283 -5.91 -4.84 9.94
CA GLY A 283 -6.03 -5.51 11.25
C GLY A 283 -4.79 -6.27 11.73
N LYS A 284 -3.57 -5.95 11.26
CA LYS A 284 -2.32 -6.60 11.72
C LYS A 284 -2.19 -6.64 13.26
N SER A 285 -2.29 -5.48 13.91
CA SER A 285 -2.16 -5.37 15.37
C SER A 285 -3.24 -6.15 16.13
N ALA A 286 -4.47 -6.22 15.58
CA ALA A 286 -5.57 -7.02 16.13
C ALA A 286 -5.28 -8.53 16.01
N ALA A 287 -4.85 -8.99 14.83
CA ALA A 287 -4.36 -10.36 14.64
C ALA A 287 -3.23 -10.70 15.63
N GLY A 288 -2.28 -9.77 15.83
CA GLY A 288 -1.20 -9.93 16.79
C GLY A 288 -1.69 -10.10 18.22
N ASN A 289 -2.65 -9.28 18.67
CA ASN A 289 -3.23 -9.37 20.01
C ASN A 289 -4.01 -10.68 20.21
N SER A 290 -4.80 -11.11 19.21
CA SER A 290 -5.49 -12.42 19.23
C SER A 290 -4.50 -13.59 19.29
N ILE A 291 -3.47 -13.60 18.45
CA ILE A 291 -2.44 -14.65 18.48
C ILE A 291 -1.73 -14.67 19.84
N LEU A 292 -1.49 -13.51 20.45
CA LEU A 292 -0.86 -13.39 21.77
C LEU A 292 -1.79 -13.72 22.95
N GLY A 293 -3.11 -13.65 22.76
CA GLY A 293 -4.12 -13.76 23.83
C GLY A 293 -4.11 -12.59 24.82
N LYS A 294 -3.62 -11.42 24.39
CA LYS A 294 -3.50 -10.19 25.22
C LYS A 294 -3.41 -8.94 24.35
N GLN A 295 -4.02 -7.85 24.82
CA GLN A 295 -3.95 -6.54 24.17
C GLN A 295 -2.60 -5.87 24.48
N VAL A 296 -1.66 -5.92 23.53
CA VAL A 296 -0.31 -5.32 23.68
C VAL A 296 0.12 -4.45 22.51
N PHE A 297 -0.38 -4.70 21.31
CA PHE A 297 -0.27 -3.80 20.17
C PHE A 297 -1.45 -2.84 20.18
N LYS A 298 -1.20 -1.58 19.81
CA LYS A 298 -2.22 -0.53 19.85
C LYS A 298 -3.20 -0.69 18.67
N THR A 299 -4.40 -1.18 18.94
CA THR A 299 -5.52 -1.22 17.99
C THR A 299 -6.31 0.07 18.08
N GLN A 300 -6.14 0.97 17.10
CA GLN A 300 -6.96 2.16 16.92
C GLN A 300 -7.19 2.41 15.43
N PHE A 301 -8.35 2.98 15.08
CA PHE A 301 -8.59 3.47 13.72
C PHE A 301 -8.12 4.92 13.61
N SER A 302 -7.15 5.19 12.73
CA SER A 302 -6.68 6.55 12.47
C SER A 302 -6.20 6.70 11.03
N GLU A 303 -6.72 7.71 10.33
CA GLU A 303 -6.29 8.08 8.98
C GLU A 303 -5.21 9.16 8.95
N LYS A 304 -5.26 10.11 9.90
CA LYS A 304 -4.32 11.23 9.98
C LYS A 304 -2.91 10.81 10.42
N GLN A 305 -2.76 9.70 11.15
CA GLN A 305 -1.44 9.15 11.54
C GLN A 305 -1.40 7.62 11.47
N ARG A 306 -0.24 7.05 11.12
CA ARG A 306 0.04 5.61 11.29
C ARG A 306 0.00 5.28 12.80
N VAL A 307 -0.69 4.21 13.16
CA VAL A 307 -0.79 3.74 14.57
C VAL A 307 0.45 2.94 14.92
N THR A 308 0.74 1.86 14.19
CA THR A 308 2.05 1.20 14.19
C THR A 308 3.03 2.05 13.38
N LYS A 309 3.86 2.84 14.08
CA LYS A 309 4.88 3.75 13.47
C LYS A 309 6.24 3.10 13.30
N ALA A 310 6.56 2.11 14.13
CA ALA A 310 7.78 1.31 14.12
C ALA A 310 7.41 -0.15 14.40
N PHE A 311 8.36 -1.07 14.21
CA PHE A 311 8.18 -2.46 14.60
C PHE A 311 7.96 -2.59 16.11
N ALA A 312 7.10 -3.52 16.51
CA ALA A 312 6.89 -3.90 17.90
C ALA A 312 6.86 -5.42 18.01
N SER A 313 7.48 -5.98 19.04
CA SER A 313 7.46 -7.43 19.26
C SER A 313 7.06 -7.81 20.68
N HIS A 314 6.28 -8.87 20.79
CA HIS A 314 5.81 -9.44 22.05
C HIS A 314 5.71 -10.95 21.90
N SER A 315 5.90 -11.69 22.99
CA SER A 315 5.80 -13.15 22.97
C SER A 315 4.69 -13.72 23.86
N ARG A 316 4.26 -14.93 23.48
CA ARG A 316 3.53 -15.88 24.33
C ARG A 316 4.28 -17.21 24.41
N VAL A 317 3.89 -18.06 25.36
CA VAL A 317 4.24 -19.48 25.33
C VAL A 317 3.08 -20.26 24.68
N TRP A 318 3.42 -21.24 23.85
CA TRP A 318 2.46 -22.19 23.27
C TRP A 318 3.16 -23.54 23.07
N GLN A 319 2.57 -24.62 23.61
CA GLN A 319 3.13 -25.99 23.56
C GLN A 319 4.64 -26.09 23.91
N GLY A 320 5.09 -25.36 24.95
CA GLY A 320 6.50 -25.35 25.36
C GLY A 320 7.45 -24.61 24.40
N LYS A 321 6.91 -23.78 23.50
CA LYS A 321 7.68 -22.93 22.57
C LYS A 321 7.41 -21.46 22.81
N LYS A 322 8.42 -20.62 22.58
CA LYS A 322 8.29 -19.16 22.62
C LYS A 322 7.78 -18.69 21.26
N VAL A 323 6.57 -18.17 21.17
CA VAL A 323 6.06 -17.57 19.93
C VAL A 323 6.19 -16.05 20.04
N LEU A 324 7.18 -15.49 19.35
CA LEU A 324 7.40 -14.05 19.21
C LEU A 324 6.62 -13.52 18.00
N ILE A 325 5.65 -12.64 18.25
CA ILE A 325 4.88 -11.95 17.23
C ILE A 325 5.49 -10.56 17.01
N ILE A 326 5.76 -10.23 15.75
CA ILE A 326 6.34 -8.96 15.32
C ILE A 326 5.27 -8.22 14.51
N ASP A 327 4.66 -7.19 15.09
CA ASP A 327 3.75 -6.28 14.36
C ASP A 327 4.58 -5.27 13.57
N SER A 328 4.29 -5.13 12.28
CA SER A 328 5.04 -4.25 11.38
C SER A 328 4.31 -2.94 11.10
N PRO A 329 5.03 -1.85 10.83
CA PRO A 329 4.47 -0.75 10.06
C PRO A 329 4.08 -1.24 8.65
N GLU A 330 3.31 -0.44 7.92
CA GLU A 330 2.88 -0.74 6.56
C GLU A 330 4.06 -1.03 5.61
N ILE A 331 3.97 -2.09 4.79
CA ILE A 331 5.09 -2.59 3.98
C ILE A 331 5.70 -1.52 3.04
N SER A 332 4.87 -0.62 2.50
CA SER A 332 5.35 0.48 1.64
C SER A 332 6.34 1.42 2.35
N SER A 333 6.25 1.54 3.68
CA SER A 333 7.18 2.35 4.48
C SER A 333 8.56 1.74 4.67
N TRP A 334 8.71 0.42 4.48
CA TRP A 334 9.98 -0.27 4.65
C TRP A 334 11.03 0.15 3.61
N LYS A 335 10.63 0.87 2.54
CA LYS A 335 11.55 1.43 1.53
C LYS A 335 12.59 2.41 2.14
N LEU A 336 12.37 2.95 3.35
CA LEU A 336 13.12 4.08 3.91
C LEU A 336 14.08 3.73 5.07
N ASP A 337 13.92 2.59 5.76
CA ASP A 337 14.84 2.18 6.84
C ASP A 337 15.09 0.67 6.80
N GLU A 338 16.29 0.31 6.33
CA GLU A 338 16.79 -1.07 6.26
C GLU A 338 17.15 -1.63 7.65
N SER A 339 17.61 -0.76 8.56
CA SER A 339 18.16 -1.17 9.85
C SER A 339 17.05 -1.68 10.77
N ASP A 340 15.90 -1.00 10.78
CA ASP A 340 14.75 -1.37 11.60
C ASP A 340 14.21 -2.76 11.27
N VAL A 341 14.08 -3.11 9.98
CA VAL A 341 13.61 -4.45 9.58
C VAL A 341 14.60 -5.53 10.04
N LYS A 342 15.91 -5.31 9.82
CA LYS A 342 16.96 -6.25 10.22
C LYS A 342 16.99 -6.46 11.73
N ASN A 343 16.99 -5.37 12.51
CA ASN A 343 17.08 -5.40 13.96
C ASN A 343 15.92 -6.16 14.61
N HIS A 344 14.69 -6.03 14.08
CA HIS A 344 13.50 -6.68 14.67
C HIS A 344 13.24 -8.10 14.16
N THR A 345 13.86 -8.51 13.06
CA THR A 345 13.60 -9.83 12.45
C THR A 345 14.78 -10.81 12.51
N PHE A 346 16.00 -10.36 12.85
CA PHE A 346 17.20 -11.19 12.94
C PHE A 346 17.03 -12.45 13.81
N PRO A 347 17.63 -13.60 13.44
CA PRO A 347 18.31 -13.92 12.17
C PRO A 347 17.36 -14.11 10.96
N GLY A 348 16.05 -14.07 11.19
CA GLY A 348 14.99 -14.13 10.20
C GLY A 348 13.66 -14.54 10.86
N PRO A 349 12.49 -14.20 10.29
CA PRO A 349 11.21 -14.74 10.71
C PRO A 349 11.10 -16.23 10.32
N HIS A 350 10.46 -17.01 11.18
CA HIS A 350 10.10 -18.41 10.91
C HIS A 350 8.77 -18.51 10.13
N ALA A 351 7.92 -17.48 10.19
CA ALA A 351 6.71 -17.36 9.40
C ALA A 351 6.39 -15.91 9.07
N PHE A 352 5.79 -15.67 7.90
CA PHE A 352 5.16 -14.41 7.55
C PHE A 352 3.63 -14.60 7.54
N LEU A 353 2.89 -13.69 8.15
CA LEU A 353 1.42 -13.64 8.06
C LEU A 353 1.02 -12.45 7.22
N LEU A 354 0.56 -12.72 5.99
CA LEU A 354 0.01 -11.71 5.11
C LEU A 354 -1.45 -11.43 5.51
N VAL A 355 -1.67 -10.38 6.28
CA VAL A 355 -2.97 -10.02 6.85
C VAL A 355 -3.79 -9.22 5.84
N THR A 356 -5.00 -9.71 5.52
CA THR A 356 -5.89 -9.09 4.54
C THR A 356 -7.37 -9.38 4.85
N PRO A 357 -8.32 -8.43 4.72
CA PRO A 357 -9.74 -8.72 4.82
C PRO A 357 -10.22 -9.67 3.72
N LEU A 358 -11.12 -10.60 4.04
CA LEU A 358 -11.58 -11.63 3.10
C LEU A 358 -12.33 -11.07 1.86
N GLY A 359 -12.83 -9.83 1.91
CA GLY A 359 -13.49 -9.16 0.78
C GLY A 359 -12.74 -7.93 0.24
N SER A 360 -11.45 -7.79 0.55
CA SER A 360 -10.66 -6.71 -0.05
C SER A 360 -10.09 -7.17 -1.39
N SER A 361 -10.41 -6.45 -2.47
CA SER A 361 -9.64 -6.54 -3.70
C SER A 361 -8.20 -6.07 -3.45
N LEU A 362 -7.33 -7.04 -3.17
CA LEU A 362 -5.91 -6.91 -3.46
C LEU A 362 -5.75 -6.89 -4.99
N LYS A 363 -6.10 -5.75 -5.61
CA LYS A 363 -5.45 -5.32 -6.85
C LYS A 363 -3.96 -5.57 -6.64
N SER A 364 -3.33 -6.24 -7.59
CA SER A 364 -2.00 -6.81 -7.41
C SER A 364 -0.95 -5.70 -7.32
N ASP A 365 -0.78 -5.16 -6.12
CA ASP A 365 0.35 -4.29 -5.77
C ASP A 365 1.60 -5.18 -5.75
N ASP A 366 2.12 -5.50 -6.93
CA ASP A 366 3.37 -6.22 -7.09
C ASP A 366 4.53 -5.48 -6.39
N ASP A 367 4.40 -4.17 -6.19
CA ASP A 367 5.19 -3.35 -5.28
C ASP A 367 5.36 -3.95 -3.88
N VAL A 368 4.27 -4.40 -3.25
CA VAL A 368 4.28 -4.93 -1.88
C VAL A 368 5.09 -6.22 -1.81
N PHE A 369 4.85 -7.13 -2.75
CA PHE A 369 5.60 -8.38 -2.86
C PHE A 369 7.06 -8.13 -3.28
N SER A 370 7.31 -7.14 -4.14
CA SER A 370 8.65 -6.76 -4.59
C SER A 370 9.49 -6.24 -3.44
N ILE A 371 8.92 -5.47 -2.50
CA ILE A 371 9.62 -5.04 -1.28
C ILE A 371 10.03 -6.25 -0.43
N ILE A 372 9.10 -7.17 -0.13
CA ILE A 372 9.40 -8.33 0.73
C ILE A 372 10.41 -9.28 0.05
N LYS A 373 10.20 -9.61 -1.23
CA LYS A 373 11.09 -10.42 -2.08
C LYS A 373 12.49 -9.83 -2.20
N ARG A 374 12.61 -8.50 -2.17
CA ARG A 374 13.90 -7.78 -2.17
C ARG A 374 14.66 -7.95 -0.85
N ILE A 375 13.95 -8.00 0.28
CA ILE A 375 14.53 -8.16 1.63
C ILE A 375 14.84 -9.63 1.95
N PHE A 376 13.92 -10.56 1.67
CA PHE A 376 13.99 -11.97 2.11
C PHE A 376 14.23 -12.97 0.95
N GLY A 377 14.47 -12.48 -0.27
CA GLY A 377 14.60 -13.30 -1.47
C GLY A 377 13.28 -13.95 -1.91
N GLU A 378 13.33 -14.81 -2.94
CA GLU A 378 12.14 -15.54 -3.43
C GLU A 378 11.52 -16.46 -2.38
N LYS A 379 12.37 -17.02 -1.50
CA LYS A 379 11.98 -18.02 -0.51
C LYS A 379 10.94 -17.53 0.48
N PHE A 380 10.77 -16.22 0.68
CA PHE A 380 9.73 -15.69 1.59
C PHE A 380 8.34 -16.29 1.32
N ALA A 381 8.03 -16.61 0.06
CA ALA A 381 6.77 -17.24 -0.33
C ALA A 381 6.61 -18.62 0.34
N GLU A 382 7.67 -19.41 0.43
CA GLU A 382 7.73 -20.72 1.10
C GLU A 382 7.50 -20.62 2.62
N PHE A 383 7.62 -19.42 3.22
CA PHE A 383 7.39 -19.15 4.65
C PHE A 383 6.13 -18.31 4.93
N THR A 384 5.33 -17.98 3.91
CA THR A 384 4.16 -17.10 4.03
C THR A 384 2.85 -17.90 4.17
N ILE A 385 2.00 -17.46 5.10
CA ILE A 385 0.59 -17.88 5.23
C ILE A 385 -0.28 -16.63 5.06
N VAL A 386 -1.37 -16.74 4.31
CA VAL A 386 -2.36 -15.66 4.18
C VAL A 386 -3.33 -15.70 5.36
N LEU A 387 -3.37 -14.64 6.17
CA LEU A 387 -4.33 -14.49 7.25
C LEU A 387 -5.49 -13.63 6.76
N PHE A 388 -6.58 -14.31 6.41
CA PHE A 388 -7.85 -13.65 6.15
C PHE A 388 -8.44 -13.13 7.46
N THR A 389 -8.87 -11.87 7.45
CA THR A 389 -9.54 -11.25 8.58
C THR A 389 -11.03 -11.06 8.31
N ARG A 390 -11.80 -11.03 9.39
CA ARG A 390 -13.24 -10.73 9.44
C ARG A 390 -14.15 -11.82 8.91
N LYS A 391 -13.96 -13.03 9.41
CA LYS A 391 -14.91 -14.13 9.17
C LYS A 391 -16.36 -13.72 9.49
N GLU A 392 -16.54 -12.91 10.52
CA GLU A 392 -17.83 -12.40 11.00
C GLU A 392 -18.64 -11.62 9.96
N ASP A 393 -18.00 -11.08 8.91
CA ASP A 393 -18.68 -10.34 7.85
C ASP A 393 -19.39 -11.25 6.83
N PHE A 394 -19.09 -12.56 6.86
CA PHE A 394 -19.50 -13.54 5.87
C PHE A 394 -20.57 -14.46 6.47
N GLU A 395 -21.58 -14.78 5.66
CA GLU A 395 -22.51 -15.87 5.99
C GLU A 395 -21.78 -17.23 5.94
N ALA A 396 -22.45 -18.30 6.39
CA ALA A 396 -21.87 -19.63 6.63
C ALA A 396 -21.52 -20.44 5.36
N GLN A 397 -20.96 -19.79 4.35
CA GLN A 397 -20.32 -20.43 3.20
C GLN A 397 -18.92 -20.95 3.59
N ALA A 398 -18.45 -22.00 2.92
CA ALA A 398 -17.10 -22.50 3.13
C ALA A 398 -16.08 -21.49 2.60
N LEU A 399 -15.04 -21.20 3.40
CA LEU A 399 -13.94 -20.29 3.04
C LEU A 399 -13.34 -20.63 1.67
N ASP A 400 -13.15 -21.92 1.42
CA ASP A 400 -12.59 -22.48 0.20
C ASP A 400 -13.45 -22.17 -1.04
N THR A 401 -14.77 -21.99 -0.88
CA THR A 401 -15.69 -21.59 -1.95
C THR A 401 -15.47 -20.12 -2.30
N VAL A 402 -15.49 -19.23 -1.30
CA VAL A 402 -15.27 -17.78 -1.48
C VAL A 402 -13.91 -17.50 -2.13
N ILE A 403 -12.85 -18.23 -1.73
CA ILE A 403 -11.52 -18.08 -2.33
C ILE A 403 -11.49 -18.57 -3.78
N LYS A 404 -12.22 -19.62 -4.14
CA LYS A 404 -12.28 -20.16 -5.51
C LYS A 404 -13.16 -19.35 -6.45
N GLU A 405 -14.18 -18.67 -5.94
CA GLU A 405 -15.07 -17.80 -6.71
C GLU A 405 -14.44 -16.42 -6.99
N ASN A 406 -13.37 -16.05 -6.27
CA ASN A 406 -12.62 -14.82 -6.47
C ASN A 406 -11.21 -15.08 -7.03
N ASP A 407 -11.02 -14.85 -8.34
CA ASP A 407 -9.74 -15.02 -9.03
C ASP A 407 -8.55 -14.33 -8.33
N ALA A 408 -8.74 -13.15 -7.73
CA ALA A 408 -7.65 -12.43 -7.07
C ALA A 408 -7.22 -13.12 -5.77
N LEU A 409 -8.18 -13.64 -4.99
CA LEU A 409 -7.90 -14.41 -3.78
C LEU A 409 -7.35 -15.80 -4.10
N TYR A 410 -7.89 -16.46 -5.13
CA TYR A 410 -7.37 -17.73 -5.63
C TYR A 410 -5.90 -17.59 -6.03
N ASN A 411 -5.58 -16.65 -6.94
CA ASN A 411 -4.19 -16.41 -7.38
C ASN A 411 -3.26 -16.03 -6.22
N LEU A 412 -3.74 -15.26 -5.24
CA LEU A 412 -2.98 -14.92 -4.02
C LEU A 412 -2.65 -16.15 -3.19
N THR A 413 -3.62 -17.04 -2.95
CA THR A 413 -3.41 -18.26 -2.16
C THR A 413 -2.53 -19.27 -2.89
N GLN A 414 -2.68 -19.42 -4.22
CA GLN A 414 -1.81 -20.25 -5.06
C GLN A 414 -0.34 -19.80 -4.98
N LYS A 415 -0.08 -18.48 -5.02
CA LYS A 415 1.27 -17.88 -4.87
C LYS A 415 1.97 -18.29 -3.56
N PHE A 416 1.20 -18.67 -2.54
CA PHE A 416 1.70 -19.14 -1.24
C PHE A 416 1.40 -20.62 -0.97
N GLY A 417 1.11 -21.42 -2.01
CA GLY A 417 0.91 -22.87 -1.90
C GLY A 417 -0.29 -23.23 -1.03
N GLU A 418 -1.42 -22.56 -1.26
CA GLU A 418 -2.73 -22.78 -0.59
C GLU A 418 -2.71 -22.64 0.95
N ARG A 419 -1.66 -22.04 1.52
CA ARG A 419 -1.58 -21.79 2.96
C ARG A 419 -2.31 -20.50 3.31
N TYR A 420 -3.55 -20.65 3.75
CA TYR A 420 -4.33 -19.59 4.37
C TYR A 420 -4.97 -20.05 5.67
N THR A 421 -5.43 -19.08 6.45
CA THR A 421 -6.33 -19.27 7.59
C THR A 421 -7.29 -18.08 7.66
N ILE A 422 -8.37 -18.19 8.44
CA ILE A 422 -9.28 -17.07 8.67
C ILE A 422 -9.53 -16.84 10.15
N PHE A 423 -9.50 -15.57 10.56
CA PHE A 423 -9.82 -15.13 11.91
C PHE A 423 -11.21 -14.50 11.97
N ASN A 424 -12.00 -14.96 12.94
CA ASN A 424 -13.17 -14.28 13.49
C ASN A 424 -12.71 -13.44 14.70
N TYR A 425 -12.85 -12.12 14.67
CA TYR A 425 -12.52 -11.30 15.85
C TYR A 425 -13.66 -11.20 16.86
N ARG A 426 -14.84 -11.70 16.50
CA ARG A 426 -16.02 -11.82 17.37
C ARG A 426 -16.26 -13.27 17.84
N ALA A 427 -15.20 -14.07 17.84
CA ALA A 427 -15.20 -15.46 18.27
C ALA A 427 -15.53 -15.58 19.77
N SER A 428 -16.11 -16.72 20.19
CA SER A 428 -16.08 -17.07 21.61
C SER A 428 -14.63 -17.31 22.08
N VAL A 429 -14.40 -17.34 23.39
CA VAL A 429 -13.05 -17.62 23.93
C VAL A 429 -12.56 -19.02 23.49
N GLU A 430 -13.45 -20.01 23.40
CA GLU A 430 -13.11 -21.34 22.87
C GLU A 430 -12.81 -21.32 21.36
N GLU A 431 -13.59 -20.58 20.59
CA GLU A 431 -13.38 -20.40 19.15
C GLU A 431 -12.07 -19.65 18.85
N GLU A 432 -11.73 -18.62 19.64
CA GLU A 432 -10.47 -17.89 19.53
C GLU A 432 -9.27 -18.79 19.83
N GLN A 433 -9.34 -19.58 20.91
CA GLN A 433 -8.32 -20.58 21.21
C GLN A 433 -8.20 -21.63 20.10
N SER A 434 -9.32 -22.04 19.50
CA SER A 434 -9.36 -22.99 18.38
C SER A 434 -8.71 -22.42 17.11
N GLN A 435 -9.04 -21.18 16.69
CA GLN A 435 -8.45 -20.57 15.49
C GLN A 435 -6.96 -20.26 15.66
N VAL A 436 -6.55 -19.76 16.83
CA VAL A 436 -5.13 -19.51 17.13
C VAL A 436 -4.35 -20.82 17.21
N GLY A 437 -4.91 -21.86 17.83
CA GLY A 437 -4.31 -23.20 17.87
C GLY A 437 -4.10 -23.82 16.49
N LYS A 438 -5.09 -23.67 15.59
CA LYS A 438 -4.98 -24.11 14.18
C LYS A 438 -3.87 -23.36 13.44
N LEU A 439 -3.83 -22.03 13.55
CA LEU A 439 -2.78 -21.22 12.92
C LEU A 439 -1.37 -21.56 13.43
N LEU A 440 -1.20 -21.68 14.75
CA LEU A 440 0.11 -22.02 15.33
C LEU A 440 0.57 -23.43 14.94
N SER A 441 -0.35 -24.40 14.85
CA SER A 441 -0.03 -25.74 14.33
C SER A 441 0.31 -25.73 12.82
N GLN A 442 -0.34 -24.88 12.02
CA GLN A 442 -0.02 -24.70 10.60
C GLN A 442 1.37 -24.05 10.40
N ILE A 443 1.69 -23.03 11.19
CA ILE A 443 3.03 -22.41 11.26
C ILE A 443 4.07 -23.45 11.66
N GLU A 444 3.82 -24.24 12.70
CA GLU A 444 4.76 -25.25 13.16
C GLU A 444 5.06 -26.31 12.09
N LYS A 445 4.04 -26.88 11.44
CA LYS A 445 4.21 -27.84 10.34
C LYS A 445 5.05 -27.24 9.20
N MET A 446 4.74 -25.99 8.82
CA MET A 446 5.49 -25.26 7.81
C MET A 446 6.97 -25.07 8.21
N VAL A 447 7.25 -24.70 9.45
CA VAL A 447 8.61 -24.49 9.97
C VAL A 447 9.39 -25.81 10.08
N GLN A 448 8.72 -26.91 10.46
CA GLN A 448 9.31 -28.25 10.46
C GLN A 448 9.74 -28.70 9.06
N CYS A 449 8.94 -28.47 8.03
CA CYS A 449 9.32 -28.73 6.62
C CYS A 449 10.60 -27.99 6.20
N HIS A 450 10.87 -26.82 6.79
CA HIS A 450 12.09 -26.03 6.57
C HIS A 450 13.21 -26.33 7.58
N SER A 451 13.19 -27.52 8.22
CA SER A 451 14.19 -27.95 9.21
C SER A 451 14.35 -27.00 10.40
N ASN A 452 13.26 -26.33 10.81
CA ASN A 452 13.24 -25.28 11.84
C ASN A 452 14.15 -24.07 11.55
N LYS A 453 14.57 -23.85 10.31
CA LYS A 453 15.38 -22.69 9.93
C LYS A 453 14.48 -21.48 9.62
N PRO A 454 14.85 -20.26 10.02
CA PRO A 454 14.13 -19.06 9.63
C PRO A 454 14.35 -18.71 8.15
N CYS A 455 13.46 -17.90 7.60
CA CYS A 455 13.68 -17.22 6.33
C CYS A 455 14.73 -16.12 6.53
N VAL A 456 15.98 -16.42 6.23
CA VAL A 456 17.11 -15.48 6.43
C VAL A 456 16.96 -14.28 5.50
N ILE A 457 17.25 -13.09 6.03
CA ILE A 457 17.32 -11.85 5.25
C ILE A 457 18.39 -12.02 4.17
N ARG A 458 18.07 -11.67 2.93
CA ARG A 458 19.01 -11.75 1.81
C ARG A 458 20.22 -10.86 2.12
N GLU A 459 21.42 -11.42 2.05
CA GLU A 459 22.64 -10.63 2.09
C GLU A 459 22.61 -9.63 0.94
N LYS A 460 23.03 -8.38 1.21
CA LYS A 460 23.00 -7.32 0.20
C LYS A 460 23.89 -7.75 -0.95
N GLU A 461 23.30 -7.86 -2.13
CA GLU A 461 24.09 -8.26 -3.30
C GLU A 461 25.01 -7.10 -3.66
N LEU A 462 26.32 -7.36 -3.59
CA LEU A 462 27.31 -6.37 -3.96
C LEU A 462 27.59 -6.44 -5.47
N LEU A 463 27.43 -5.30 -6.12
CA LEU A 463 27.79 -5.06 -7.51
C LEU A 463 28.91 -4.03 -7.61
N ASN A 464 30.02 -4.42 -8.22
CA ASN A 464 31.11 -3.53 -8.60
C ASN A 464 30.94 -3.13 -10.07
N ILE A 465 30.79 -1.83 -10.34
CA ILE A 465 30.70 -1.23 -11.67
C ILE A 465 32.03 -0.52 -11.96
N ILE A 466 32.80 -1.04 -12.91
CA ILE A 466 34.10 -0.49 -13.31
C ILE A 466 33.92 0.32 -14.60
N LEU A 467 34.15 1.62 -14.56
CA LEU A 467 33.94 2.55 -15.68
C LEU A 467 35.20 2.65 -16.53
N LEU A 468 35.15 2.11 -17.75
CA LEU A 468 36.26 2.08 -18.71
C LEU A 468 36.02 3.05 -19.87
N GLY A 469 37.07 3.47 -20.58
CA GLY A 469 36.96 4.37 -21.74
C GLY A 469 38.06 5.44 -21.79
N ARG A 470 38.19 6.14 -22.92
CA ARG A 470 39.24 7.16 -23.13
C ARG A 470 39.09 8.36 -22.18
N SER A 471 40.11 9.22 -22.18
CA SER A 471 40.02 10.51 -21.48
C SER A 471 38.90 11.40 -22.07
N GLY A 472 38.21 12.14 -21.21
CA GLY A 472 37.11 13.03 -21.61
C GLY A 472 35.83 12.34 -22.12
N ALA A 473 35.70 11.01 -22.02
CA ALA A 473 34.46 10.30 -22.39
C ALA A 473 33.30 10.50 -21.38
N GLY A 474 33.59 11.03 -20.18
CA GLY A 474 32.59 11.35 -19.15
C GLY A 474 32.47 10.35 -18.00
N LYS A 475 33.47 9.48 -17.80
CA LYS A 475 33.49 8.41 -16.78
C LYS A 475 33.16 8.92 -15.36
N SER A 476 33.92 9.88 -14.85
CA SER A 476 33.72 10.48 -13.52
C SER A 476 32.34 11.11 -13.35
N ALA A 477 31.81 11.74 -14.41
CA ALA A 477 30.47 12.30 -14.43
C ALA A 477 29.41 11.19 -14.31
N THR A 478 29.52 10.14 -15.13
CA THR A 478 28.65 8.95 -15.06
C THR A 478 28.75 8.26 -13.71
N GLY A 479 29.94 8.18 -13.11
CA GLY A 479 30.11 7.63 -11.76
C GLY A 479 29.36 8.43 -10.70
N ASN A 480 29.40 9.76 -10.77
CA ASN A 480 28.59 10.63 -9.90
C ASN A 480 27.09 10.47 -10.15
N THR A 481 26.67 10.32 -11.41
CA THR A 481 25.27 10.06 -11.77
C THR A 481 24.77 8.74 -11.18
N ILE A 482 25.57 7.66 -11.23
CA ILE A 482 25.25 6.37 -10.58
C ILE A 482 25.21 6.52 -9.06
N LEU A 483 26.19 7.19 -8.45
CA LEU A 483 26.30 7.33 -7.00
C LEU A 483 25.28 8.30 -6.38
N GLY A 484 24.58 9.09 -7.18
CA GLY A 484 23.63 10.12 -6.72
C GLY A 484 24.29 11.34 -6.06
N ARG A 485 25.62 11.45 -6.11
CA ARG A 485 26.39 12.50 -5.43
C ARG A 485 27.76 12.74 -6.10
N PRO A 486 28.38 13.93 -5.93
CA PRO A 486 29.71 14.22 -6.48
C PRO A 486 30.82 13.53 -5.67
N ALA A 487 31.06 12.23 -5.93
CA ALA A 487 32.13 11.45 -5.31
C ALA A 487 33.47 11.57 -6.07
N PHE A 488 33.41 11.74 -7.40
CA PHE A 488 34.56 11.87 -8.29
C PHE A 488 34.67 13.30 -8.81
N PHE A 489 35.90 13.82 -8.96
CA PHE A 489 36.12 15.17 -9.46
C PHE A 489 35.89 15.25 -10.98
N SER A 490 34.71 15.73 -11.37
CA SER A 490 34.29 15.85 -12.78
C SER A 490 34.23 17.32 -13.22
N GLN A 491 35.24 17.76 -13.99
CA GLN A 491 35.23 19.07 -14.66
C GLN A 491 35.59 18.94 -16.14
N LEU A 492 34.96 19.76 -16.99
CA LEU A 492 35.32 19.87 -18.40
C LEU A 492 36.67 20.61 -18.51
N ARG A 493 37.75 19.87 -18.79
CA ARG A 493 39.09 20.42 -19.01
C ARG A 493 39.74 19.82 -20.26
N ALA A 494 40.70 20.54 -20.83
CA ALA A 494 41.50 20.07 -21.97
C ALA A 494 42.54 19.00 -21.56
N GLN A 495 42.84 18.88 -20.27
CA GLN A 495 43.76 17.88 -19.70
C GLN A 495 42.96 16.83 -18.90
N PRO A 496 43.43 15.57 -18.81
CA PRO A 496 42.84 14.57 -17.93
C PRO A 496 42.82 15.05 -16.47
N VAL A 497 41.71 14.82 -15.76
CA VAL A 497 41.56 15.15 -14.33
C VAL A 497 41.70 13.94 -13.41
N THR A 498 41.38 12.74 -13.90
CA THR A 498 41.55 11.46 -13.18
C THR A 498 42.92 10.87 -13.52
N SER A 499 43.84 10.88 -12.56
CA SER A 499 45.21 10.37 -12.68
C SER A 499 45.42 8.97 -12.09
N CYS A 500 44.51 8.51 -11.24
CA CYS A 500 44.49 7.20 -10.58
C CYS A 500 43.03 6.76 -10.39
N SER A 501 42.78 5.46 -10.24
CA SER A 501 41.44 4.96 -9.98
C SER A 501 40.89 5.39 -8.62
N GLN A 502 39.60 5.66 -8.58
CA GLN A 502 38.87 6.04 -7.36
C GLN A 502 37.60 5.20 -7.25
N SER A 503 37.19 4.84 -6.04
CA SER A 503 35.91 4.17 -5.81
C SER A 503 34.97 4.95 -4.88
N GLY A 504 33.67 4.75 -5.10
CA GLY A 504 32.61 5.26 -4.25
C GLY A 504 31.52 4.22 -4.09
N LYS A 505 30.86 4.18 -2.92
CA LYS A 505 29.80 3.22 -2.60
C LYS A 505 28.47 3.90 -2.34
N THR A 506 27.40 3.30 -2.83
CA THR A 506 26.00 3.69 -2.56
C THR A 506 25.13 2.43 -2.42
N THR A 507 23.89 2.56 -1.94
CA THR A 507 22.89 1.49 -1.97
C THR A 507 21.76 1.93 -2.88
N LEU A 508 21.51 1.19 -3.96
CA LEU A 508 20.48 1.47 -4.96
C LEU A 508 19.56 0.26 -5.08
N ASP A 509 18.25 0.44 -4.89
CA ASP A 509 17.26 -0.65 -4.95
C ASP A 509 17.67 -1.92 -4.18
N TRP A 510 18.30 -1.72 -3.01
CA TRP A 510 18.76 -2.77 -2.06
C TRP A 510 19.91 -3.64 -2.58
N GLN A 511 20.56 -3.16 -3.63
CA GLN A 511 21.86 -3.61 -4.09
C GLN A 511 22.92 -2.63 -3.57
N ASP A 512 24.00 -3.14 -2.97
CA ASP A 512 25.15 -2.28 -2.66
C ASP A 512 25.99 -2.14 -3.94
N VAL A 513 26.15 -0.90 -4.40
CA VAL A 513 26.83 -0.59 -5.66
C VAL A 513 28.11 0.16 -5.36
N VAL A 514 29.23 -0.48 -5.65
CA VAL A 514 30.56 0.14 -5.69
C VAL A 514 30.82 0.55 -7.13
N VAL A 515 31.11 1.83 -7.35
CA VAL A 515 31.51 2.36 -8.66
C VAL A 515 33.00 2.67 -8.59
N VAL A 516 33.76 2.23 -9.60
CA VAL A 516 35.18 2.55 -9.78
C VAL A 516 35.32 3.43 -11.03
N ASP A 517 35.74 4.68 -10.84
CA ASP A 517 36.16 5.57 -11.93
C ASP A 517 37.64 5.32 -12.23
N THR A 518 37.97 4.91 -13.46
CA THR A 518 39.36 4.61 -13.85
C THR A 518 39.98 5.76 -14.64
N PRO A 519 41.31 5.92 -14.67
CA PRO A 519 41.97 6.77 -15.64
C PRO A 519 41.80 6.22 -17.07
N SER A 520 42.35 6.92 -18.06
CA SER A 520 42.48 6.40 -19.43
C SER A 520 43.65 5.41 -19.48
N PHE A 521 43.39 4.16 -19.88
CA PHE A 521 44.42 3.14 -20.08
C PHE A 521 45.41 3.49 -21.19
N ILE A 522 44.97 4.29 -22.17
CA ILE A 522 45.85 4.94 -23.15
C ILE A 522 46.45 6.19 -22.50
N GLN A 523 47.75 6.13 -22.21
CA GLN A 523 48.61 7.31 -22.07
C GLN A 523 49.08 7.77 -23.47
N THR A 524 49.37 9.06 -23.59
CA THR A 524 49.58 9.77 -24.86
C THR A 524 50.71 9.20 -25.74
N PRO A 525 50.66 9.41 -27.08
CA PRO A 525 51.74 9.03 -27.98
C PRO A 525 53.06 9.67 -27.56
N GLY A 526 54.11 8.87 -27.35
CA GLY A 526 55.46 9.33 -26.98
C GLY A 526 55.97 8.82 -25.62
N THR A 527 55.08 8.37 -24.74
CA THR A 527 55.46 7.47 -23.63
C THR A 527 55.46 6.02 -24.12
N GLU A 528 56.47 5.24 -23.75
CA GLU A 528 56.58 3.84 -24.18
C GLU A 528 55.33 3.03 -23.80
N LYS A 529 54.93 2.11 -24.68
CA LYS A 529 53.85 1.16 -24.42
C LYS A 529 54.33 0.15 -23.37
N ASP A 530 54.30 0.53 -22.11
CA ASP A 530 54.65 -0.32 -21.00
C ASP A 530 53.42 -1.14 -20.55
N PRO A 531 53.34 -2.45 -20.89
CA PRO A 531 52.23 -3.29 -20.47
C PRO A 531 52.23 -3.58 -18.95
N SER A 532 53.30 -3.26 -18.21
CA SER A 532 53.30 -3.42 -16.74
C SER A 532 52.36 -2.41 -16.08
N ARG A 533 52.46 -1.11 -16.43
CA ARG A 533 51.55 -0.06 -15.95
C ARG A 533 50.07 -0.34 -16.19
N LEU A 534 49.73 -0.93 -17.34
CA LEU A 534 48.36 -1.32 -17.64
C LEU A 534 47.87 -2.44 -16.70
N LYS A 535 48.72 -3.42 -16.40
CA LYS A 535 48.42 -4.49 -15.44
C LYS A 535 48.34 -3.98 -14.01
N GLU A 536 49.21 -3.04 -13.62
CA GLU A 536 49.20 -2.36 -12.32
C GLU A 536 47.89 -1.58 -12.12
N GLU A 537 47.46 -0.79 -13.11
CA GLU A 537 46.21 -0.04 -13.01
C GLU A 537 44.98 -0.96 -12.98
N ILE A 538 44.96 -2.05 -13.78
CA ILE A 538 43.91 -3.08 -13.70
C ILE A 538 43.89 -3.73 -12.31
N HIS A 539 45.05 -4.06 -11.74
CA HIS A 539 45.15 -4.60 -10.39
C HIS A 539 44.65 -3.59 -9.35
N HIS A 540 44.99 -2.31 -9.49
CA HIS A 540 44.51 -1.25 -8.62
C HIS A 540 42.98 -1.09 -8.70
N CYS A 541 42.40 -1.03 -9.90
CA CYS A 541 40.94 -1.03 -10.13
C CYS A 541 40.24 -2.19 -9.40
N LEU A 542 40.82 -3.39 -9.50
CA LEU A 542 40.27 -4.60 -8.87
C LEU A 542 40.45 -4.60 -7.34
N SER A 543 41.51 -3.98 -6.82
CA SER A 543 41.72 -3.81 -5.37
C SER A 543 40.73 -2.83 -4.71
N LEU A 544 40.15 -1.91 -5.50
CA LEU A 544 39.12 -0.97 -5.06
C LEU A 544 37.70 -1.57 -5.10
N CYS A 545 37.55 -2.80 -5.62
CA CYS A 545 36.30 -3.54 -5.65
C CYS A 545 36.12 -4.39 -4.39
N GLU A 546 34.91 -4.41 -3.82
CA GLU A 546 34.56 -5.33 -2.73
C GLU A 546 34.22 -6.74 -3.27
N GLU A 547 34.04 -7.71 -2.36
CA GLU A 547 33.68 -9.09 -2.72
C GLU A 547 32.24 -9.19 -3.26
N GLY A 548 32.12 -9.53 -4.54
CA GLY A 548 30.85 -9.61 -5.24
C GLY A 548 31.03 -9.52 -6.75
N MET A 549 29.91 -9.39 -7.47
CA MET A 549 29.88 -9.36 -8.93
C MET A 549 30.68 -8.16 -9.45
N LYS A 550 31.42 -8.35 -10.55
CA LYS A 550 32.17 -7.30 -11.25
C LYS A 550 31.65 -7.17 -12.68
N ILE A 551 31.26 -5.95 -13.04
CA ILE A 551 30.74 -5.58 -14.37
C ILE A 551 31.55 -4.41 -14.92
N PHE A 552 31.90 -4.50 -16.19
CA PHE A 552 32.62 -3.46 -16.91
C PHE A 552 31.65 -2.63 -17.76
N VAL A 553 31.77 -1.31 -17.68
CA VAL A 553 30.95 -0.37 -18.46
C VAL A 553 31.90 0.45 -19.33
N LEU A 554 31.82 0.26 -20.64
CA LEU A 554 32.55 1.07 -21.62
C LEU A 554 31.79 2.38 -21.86
N VAL A 555 32.33 3.46 -21.32
CA VAL A 555 31.79 4.81 -21.44
C VAL A 555 32.31 5.44 -22.73
N LEU A 556 31.38 5.75 -23.64
CA LEU A 556 31.63 6.43 -24.91
C LEU A 556 30.86 7.75 -24.94
N GLN A 557 31.26 8.71 -25.78
CA GLN A 557 30.46 9.91 -26.02
C GLN A 557 29.48 9.65 -27.16
N LEU A 558 28.20 10.00 -26.99
CA LEU A 558 27.21 9.93 -28.08
C LEU A 558 27.68 10.76 -29.28
N GLY A 559 27.45 10.25 -30.49
CA GLY A 559 27.84 10.90 -31.74
C GLY A 559 29.35 10.88 -32.06
N ARG A 560 30.24 10.58 -31.10
CA ARG A 560 31.69 10.68 -31.25
C ARG A 560 32.44 9.41 -30.81
N PHE A 561 32.85 8.63 -31.80
CA PHE A 561 33.73 7.46 -31.66
C PHE A 561 35.04 7.70 -32.41
N THR A 562 36.18 7.65 -31.72
CA THR A 562 37.52 7.95 -32.28
C THR A 562 38.42 6.69 -32.36
N GLN A 563 39.60 6.82 -32.96
CA GLN A 563 40.62 5.76 -32.92
C GLN A 563 41.12 5.49 -31.48
N GLU A 564 41.06 6.47 -30.57
CA GLU A 564 41.35 6.23 -29.15
C GLU A 564 40.29 5.33 -28.50
N ASP A 565 39.00 5.52 -28.84
CA ASP A 565 37.92 4.65 -28.37
C ASP A 565 38.10 3.20 -28.86
N GLU A 566 38.51 3.02 -30.12
CA GLU A 566 38.85 1.69 -30.68
C GLU A 566 40.07 1.06 -30.00
N ALA A 567 41.16 1.83 -29.82
CA ALA A 567 42.37 1.37 -29.17
C ALA A 567 42.17 1.02 -27.68
N VAL A 568 41.24 1.68 -26.96
CA VAL A 568 40.88 1.27 -25.58
C VAL A 568 40.27 -0.12 -25.59
N VAL A 569 39.37 -0.40 -26.54
CA VAL A 569 38.76 -1.74 -26.65
C VAL A 569 39.80 -2.80 -27.03
N GLU A 570 40.70 -2.50 -27.97
CA GLU A 570 41.78 -3.43 -28.34
C GLU A 570 42.71 -3.74 -27.16
N GLN A 571 43.07 -2.74 -26.35
CA GLN A 571 43.86 -2.93 -25.13
C GLN A 571 43.13 -3.78 -24.08
N LEU A 572 41.82 -3.58 -23.90
CA LEU A 572 41.02 -4.39 -22.98
C LEU A 572 40.92 -5.84 -23.48
N GLU A 573 40.68 -6.06 -24.78
CA GLU A 573 40.65 -7.42 -25.35
C GLU A 573 42.01 -8.11 -25.31
N ALA A 574 43.12 -7.37 -25.34
CA ALA A 574 44.47 -7.92 -25.17
C ALA A 574 44.85 -8.18 -23.70
N SER A 575 44.24 -7.47 -22.74
CA SER A 575 44.59 -7.56 -21.31
C SER A 575 43.78 -8.58 -20.53
N PHE A 576 42.59 -8.94 -21.01
CA PHE A 576 41.71 -9.91 -20.36
C PHE A 576 41.62 -11.20 -21.18
N GLU A 577 42.19 -12.29 -20.64
CA GLU A 577 42.08 -13.61 -21.23
C GLU A 577 40.62 -14.10 -21.15
N GLY A 578 39.97 -14.17 -22.31
CA GLY A 578 38.55 -14.50 -22.42
C GLY A 578 37.71 -13.33 -22.95
N ASN A 579 36.51 -13.63 -23.45
CA ASN A 579 35.69 -12.65 -24.15
C ASN A 579 34.94 -11.72 -23.17
N ILE A 580 35.67 -10.83 -22.49
CA ILE A 580 35.17 -9.82 -21.55
C ILE A 580 34.01 -8.99 -22.12
N MET A 581 34.02 -8.75 -23.44
CA MET A 581 32.95 -8.03 -24.15
C MET A 581 31.58 -8.69 -23.97
N LYS A 582 31.51 -10.03 -23.81
CA LYS A 582 30.25 -10.76 -23.50
C LYS A 582 29.61 -10.36 -22.16
N TYR A 583 30.36 -9.70 -21.27
CA TYR A 583 29.90 -9.23 -19.95
C TYR A 583 30.00 -7.70 -19.79
N MET A 584 30.32 -6.99 -20.87
CA MET A 584 30.44 -5.54 -20.89
C MET A 584 29.12 -4.88 -21.31
N ILE A 585 28.86 -3.70 -20.75
CA ILE A 585 27.77 -2.79 -21.14
C ILE A 585 28.40 -1.57 -21.81
N VAL A 586 27.80 -1.07 -22.90
CA VAL A 586 28.21 0.21 -23.51
C VAL A 586 27.30 1.32 -22.99
N LEU A 587 27.88 2.38 -22.43
CA LEU A 587 27.15 3.53 -21.92
C LEU A 587 27.55 4.78 -22.72
N PHE A 588 26.57 5.41 -23.37
CA PHE A 588 26.78 6.66 -24.09
C PHE A 588 26.50 7.85 -23.18
N THR A 589 27.50 8.72 -22.97
CA THR A 589 27.30 10.02 -22.32
C THR A 589 26.77 11.04 -23.32
N ARG A 590 26.14 12.09 -22.79
CA ARG A 590 25.42 13.13 -23.55
C ARG A 590 24.15 12.62 -24.24
N LYS A 591 23.29 11.94 -23.49
CA LYS A 591 21.95 11.53 -23.99
C LYS A 591 21.16 12.73 -24.52
N GLU A 592 21.36 13.93 -23.98
CA GLU A 592 20.70 15.16 -24.46
C GLU A 592 21.05 15.53 -25.92
N ASP A 593 22.21 15.09 -26.44
CA ASP A 593 22.61 15.31 -27.83
C ASP A 593 21.78 14.43 -28.81
N LEU A 594 20.91 13.53 -28.32
CA LEU A 594 20.03 12.66 -29.12
C LEU A 594 18.69 13.33 -29.50
N GLY A 595 18.27 14.38 -28.77
CA GLY A 595 16.95 15.00 -28.93
C GLY A 595 15.80 14.01 -28.74
N ASP A 596 14.80 14.07 -29.61
CA ASP A 596 13.66 13.13 -29.66
C ASP A 596 14.00 11.76 -30.27
N GLY A 597 15.27 11.52 -30.63
CA GLY A 597 15.73 10.27 -31.24
C GLY A 597 15.86 9.11 -30.25
N ASP A 598 15.79 7.88 -30.75
CA ASP A 598 15.99 6.67 -29.94
C ASP A 598 17.44 6.14 -30.00
N LEU A 599 17.88 5.52 -28.89
CA LEU A 599 19.23 4.99 -28.74
C LEU A 599 19.44 3.68 -29.53
N HIS A 600 18.41 2.83 -29.63
CA HIS A 600 18.47 1.64 -30.47
C HIS A 600 18.51 2.04 -31.96
N ASP A 601 17.79 3.08 -32.38
CA ASP A 601 17.92 3.62 -33.73
C ASP A 601 19.34 4.14 -34.03
N TYR A 602 19.95 4.92 -33.13
CA TYR A 602 21.34 5.36 -33.28
C TYR A 602 22.32 4.18 -33.42
N THR A 603 22.17 3.16 -32.57
CA THR A 603 23.10 2.03 -32.49
C THR A 603 22.91 1.00 -33.60
N ASN A 604 21.68 0.77 -34.06
CA ASN A 604 21.38 -0.15 -35.17
C ASN A 604 21.80 0.44 -36.53
N ASN A 605 21.53 1.73 -36.74
CA ASN A 605 21.72 2.43 -38.02
C ASN A 605 23.10 3.08 -38.18
N THR A 606 24.00 2.96 -37.19
CA THR A 606 25.35 3.52 -37.30
C THR A 606 26.14 2.97 -38.50
N LYS A 607 26.69 3.89 -39.29
CA LYS A 607 27.60 3.58 -40.42
C LYS A 607 29.03 3.29 -39.97
N ASN A 608 29.36 3.55 -38.69
CA ASN A 608 30.68 3.27 -38.14
C ASN A 608 30.86 1.75 -37.90
N LYS A 609 31.69 1.11 -38.74
CA LYS A 609 31.94 -0.33 -38.70
C LYS A 609 32.61 -0.79 -37.40
N ALA A 610 33.52 0.01 -36.84
CA ALA A 610 34.22 -0.30 -35.58
C ALA A 610 33.25 -0.27 -34.40
N LEU A 611 32.45 0.79 -34.26
CA LEU A 611 31.41 0.87 -33.24
C LEU A 611 30.39 -0.28 -33.38
N LYS A 612 29.94 -0.59 -34.60
CA LYS A 612 29.01 -1.71 -34.85
C LYS A 612 29.60 -3.08 -34.48
N LYS A 613 30.91 -3.27 -34.67
CA LYS A 613 31.66 -4.47 -34.23
C LYS A 613 31.69 -4.57 -32.69
N ILE A 614 31.94 -3.46 -31.98
CA ILE A 614 31.95 -3.39 -30.51
C ILE A 614 30.56 -3.69 -29.95
N LEU A 615 29.52 -3.03 -30.46
CA LEU A 615 28.13 -3.24 -30.05
C LEU A 615 27.69 -4.70 -30.22
N LYS A 616 28.10 -5.35 -31.32
CA LYS A 616 27.85 -6.78 -31.56
C LYS A 616 28.59 -7.67 -30.55
N LYS A 617 29.85 -7.37 -30.23
CA LYS A 617 30.62 -8.09 -29.19
C LYS A 617 30.00 -7.93 -27.79
N CYS A 618 29.38 -6.79 -27.52
CA CYS A 618 28.61 -6.51 -26.30
C CYS A 618 27.15 -6.99 -26.34
N ASN A 619 26.78 -7.87 -27.28
CA ASN A 619 25.41 -8.40 -27.47
C ASN A 619 24.32 -7.32 -27.48
N GLY A 620 24.60 -6.11 -27.97
CA GLY A 620 23.64 -5.00 -28.00
C GLY A 620 23.28 -4.39 -26.63
N ARG A 621 24.00 -4.71 -25.55
CA ARG A 621 23.78 -4.11 -24.22
C ARG A 621 24.24 -2.66 -24.21
N VAL A 622 23.29 -1.75 -24.43
CA VAL A 622 23.50 -0.30 -24.50
C VAL A 622 22.61 0.43 -23.51
N CYS A 623 23.11 1.56 -23.01
CA CYS A 623 22.33 2.58 -22.32
C CYS A 623 22.92 3.96 -22.61
N ALA A 624 22.20 5.04 -22.30
CA ALA A 624 22.70 6.40 -22.46
C ALA A 624 22.32 7.26 -21.25
N PHE A 625 23.24 8.12 -20.81
CA PHE A 625 23.09 9.00 -19.67
C PHE A 625 23.15 10.48 -20.08
N ASN A 626 22.17 11.27 -19.64
CA ASN A 626 22.33 12.70 -19.44
C ASN A 626 22.94 12.89 -18.05
N ASN A 627 24.25 13.18 -17.99
CA ASN A 627 24.97 13.34 -16.73
C ASN A 627 24.70 14.70 -16.04
N LYS A 628 23.88 15.58 -16.64
CA LYS A 628 23.40 16.84 -16.01
C LYS A 628 22.06 16.66 -15.29
N GLU A 629 21.41 15.52 -15.50
CA GLU A 629 20.08 15.23 -15.00
C GLU A 629 20.06 15.03 -13.49
N THR A 630 18.94 15.35 -12.84
CA THR A 630 18.78 15.21 -11.39
C THR A 630 17.40 14.64 -11.02
N GLY A 631 17.25 14.11 -9.81
CA GLY A 631 15.96 13.61 -9.31
C GLY A 631 15.46 12.35 -10.03
N GLU A 632 14.16 12.31 -10.34
CA GLU A 632 13.50 11.11 -10.87
C GLU A 632 14.05 10.67 -12.24
N ASP A 633 14.37 11.62 -13.12
CA ASP A 633 14.97 11.31 -14.42
C ASP A 633 16.37 10.72 -14.25
N GLN A 634 17.17 11.22 -13.30
CA GLN A 634 18.46 10.61 -12.92
C GLN A 634 18.28 9.17 -12.42
N GLU A 635 17.35 8.95 -11.47
CA GLU A 635 17.07 7.61 -10.95
C GLU A 635 16.66 6.64 -12.06
N THR A 636 15.88 7.10 -13.03
CA THR A 636 15.36 6.27 -14.12
C THR A 636 16.47 5.75 -15.03
N GLN A 637 17.48 6.57 -15.37
CA GLN A 637 18.63 6.12 -16.16
C GLN A 637 19.50 5.11 -15.38
N VAL A 638 19.69 5.35 -14.08
CA VAL A 638 20.45 4.45 -13.19
C VAL A 638 19.74 3.10 -13.02
N LYS A 639 18.41 3.09 -12.82
CA LYS A 639 17.58 1.87 -12.83
C LYS A 639 17.70 1.11 -14.15
N GLY A 640 17.76 1.82 -15.28
CA GLY A 640 18.04 1.24 -16.60
C GLY A 640 19.37 0.50 -16.67
N LEU A 641 20.47 1.12 -16.20
CA LEU A 641 21.79 0.48 -16.12
C LEU A 641 21.78 -0.74 -15.19
N LEU A 642 21.20 -0.62 -13.99
CA LEU A 642 21.13 -1.71 -13.02
C LEU A 642 20.30 -2.90 -13.53
N LYS A 643 19.25 -2.67 -14.32
CA LYS A 643 18.47 -3.73 -14.98
C LYS A 643 19.33 -4.53 -15.97
N ILE A 644 20.16 -3.87 -16.77
CA ILE A 644 21.09 -4.53 -17.70
C ILE A 644 22.19 -5.27 -16.92
N ALA A 645 22.77 -4.62 -15.91
CA ALA A 645 23.78 -5.21 -15.02
C ALA A 645 23.28 -6.51 -14.35
N ASN A 646 22.11 -6.47 -13.72
CA ASN A 646 21.54 -7.64 -13.05
C ASN A 646 21.10 -8.75 -14.03
N SER A 647 20.80 -8.41 -15.30
CA SER A 647 20.55 -9.44 -16.33
C SER A 647 21.79 -10.29 -16.63
N LEU A 648 23.00 -9.73 -16.50
CA LEU A 648 24.26 -10.46 -16.71
C LEU A 648 24.51 -11.52 -15.63
N LYS A 649 23.91 -11.37 -14.43
CA LYS A 649 24.09 -12.29 -13.31
C LYS A 649 23.67 -13.72 -13.65
N LYS A 650 22.56 -13.90 -14.38
CA LYS A 650 22.06 -15.23 -14.78
C LYS A 650 23.05 -16.04 -15.65
N ASN A 651 24.01 -15.36 -16.28
CA ASN A 651 25.05 -15.96 -17.13
C ASN A 651 26.45 -15.95 -16.46
N TYR A 652 26.52 -15.60 -15.16
CA TYR A 652 27.76 -15.38 -14.43
C TYR A 652 28.26 -16.65 -13.72
N ASP A 653 27.34 -17.49 -13.22
CA ASP A 653 27.66 -18.63 -12.35
C ASP A 653 28.41 -19.77 -13.06
N GLU A 654 28.16 -19.99 -14.36
CA GLU A 654 28.79 -21.09 -15.11
C GLU A 654 30.21 -20.80 -15.64
N HIS A 655 30.63 -19.53 -15.69
CA HIS A 655 31.92 -19.14 -16.30
C HIS A 655 32.78 -18.20 -15.45
N SER A 656 32.24 -17.53 -14.41
CA SER A 656 33.03 -16.59 -13.60
C SER A 656 34.18 -17.23 -12.84
N ASN A 657 34.00 -18.45 -12.34
CA ASN A 657 35.07 -19.23 -11.70
C ASN A 657 36.26 -19.51 -12.64
N SER A 658 36.04 -19.55 -13.96
CA SER A 658 37.11 -19.77 -14.93
C SER A 658 37.97 -18.53 -15.12
N TRP A 659 37.38 -17.39 -15.50
CA TRP A 659 38.17 -16.17 -15.80
C TRP A 659 38.64 -15.41 -14.54
N MET A 660 37.90 -15.45 -13.43
CA MET A 660 38.43 -14.95 -12.13
C MET A 660 39.50 -15.88 -11.56
N GLY A 661 39.41 -17.20 -11.85
CA GLY A 661 40.48 -18.16 -11.60
C GLY A 661 41.73 -17.88 -12.43
N GLN A 662 41.57 -17.55 -13.71
CA GLN A 662 42.66 -17.13 -14.59
C GLN A 662 43.27 -15.78 -14.15
N LEU A 663 42.47 -14.77 -13.81
CA LEU A 663 43.00 -13.53 -13.22
C LEU A 663 43.80 -13.80 -11.93
N LYS A 664 43.29 -14.65 -11.01
CA LYS A 664 44.05 -15.08 -9.83
C LYS A 664 45.34 -15.83 -10.19
N SER A 665 45.33 -16.65 -11.24
CA SER A 665 46.51 -17.36 -11.75
C SER A 665 47.55 -16.38 -12.32
N THR A 666 47.15 -15.49 -13.22
CA THR A 666 48.04 -14.51 -13.87
C THR A 666 48.58 -13.50 -12.86
N LEU A 667 47.78 -13.08 -11.87
CA LEU A 667 48.24 -12.25 -10.74
C LEU A 667 49.16 -13.03 -9.78
N GLY A 668 48.89 -14.31 -9.52
CA GLY A 668 49.75 -15.18 -8.73
C GLY A 668 51.13 -15.38 -9.35
N GLN A 669 51.20 -15.52 -10.68
CA GLN A 669 52.46 -15.59 -11.43
C GLN A 669 53.23 -14.26 -11.36
N ILE A 670 52.56 -13.11 -11.47
CA ILE A 670 53.19 -11.79 -11.31
C ILE A 670 53.73 -11.61 -9.88
N THR A 671 52.99 -12.07 -8.85
CA THR A 671 53.42 -11.97 -7.45
C THR A 671 54.66 -12.81 -7.14
N MET A 672 54.93 -13.86 -7.91
CA MET A 672 56.19 -14.64 -7.84
C MET A 672 57.31 -14.09 -8.74
N ALA A 673 57.04 -13.13 -9.63
CA ALA A 673 58.06 -12.46 -10.46
C ALA A 673 58.63 -11.19 -9.80
N PHE A 674 58.01 -10.72 -8.72
CA PHE A 674 58.44 -9.56 -7.92
C PHE A 674 58.94 -9.96 -6.50
N LYS A 675 59.26 -11.24 -6.29
CA LYS A 675 59.98 -11.78 -5.13
C LYS A 675 61.28 -12.43 -5.59
#